data_AF-V1CRN7-F1
#
_entry.id   AF-V1CRN7-F1
#
_cell.length_a   1.000
_cell.length_b   1.000
_cell.length_c   1.000
_cell.angle_alpha   90.00
_cell.angle_beta   90.00
_cell.angle_gamma   90.00
#
_symmetry.space_group_name_H-M   'P 1'
#
loop_
_entity.id
_entity.type
_entity.pdbx_description
1 polymer ?
#
loop_
_entity_poly.entity_id
_entity_poly.type
_entity_poly.pdbx_seq_one_letter_code
_entity_poly.pdbx_strand_id
1 'polypeptide(L)'
;MIRYTEKQKSEILYYICMNFGQIDEVYTINGFDDIELEMAVINPTEERDFYTVVTVGFGAHAMNVPDDVEGNEQLRRCELVITLPKDWMIDSMNRESYWPMGYMQDIVRMVINENSWIGPMHTVDFGEEVPDSNMRFSGVLIIPPNLLYSKIFIEDDFINQDLQDVNMYYAYPLYREELDLKVRLGGYALYERIIKLIDEAMPIDRNRISVGERYKKKHFKTSDEITSINYSGPNGCLVTDSIMVDGNKVGYCYREEPEEQEFWDSGWRFVSEKESREELNDKSKINICSLNEVVAIDEEVEILLDSPYQSVYQRDENGMFRSLEQKNENYNLRSVDKYQGDYEIVEDGMIHMDTVLCKHIDVPEINGLSHIATFIIWAMKNGLLSEKFMEENKEILQDVAKNGTKAPLREYLYSNFDAQLRDVFFSEKGLRFVGYYYNNDRFTTPYTRNIDEYAMKIFGEERYRSDEFKNEAYVFLEYDEEYYNGVEEYIDKTYNHWNENIYSRSLEPVMREEEIEKISGFLDGDEGYFWKMTDYLDALGRELVDTGVFTNEEIFSDLEYSLWLLFAVINMGVYDYMQWVRRVVAIAEPNAKGSGKWFYRYAVLLTNVGELEEALEYAKRGVKEEPEYPWGWLHLAKLQAHFGEKESALKSLEQGECLVEYDEAHEFRTLREDILKDATIEKMMFHLISEEDDKNINSLKCAEGFAGNEAAKEQYEKTKYLTIDEEGMEERRYIFNDASLRTGDTFVCLTKILKETEKECYLYIRNVNPQYFSKMDKEVLQFLANIMEDSQWAIRTLSDGHRYYLEGIVTNSWFRTGVVFRRDDGIEVMIELTEERQDFSEEIKLEEIDLRIAMKVREILEEKENIKQ
;
A
#
# COMPACT_ATOMS: atom_id res chain seq x y z
N MET A 1 8.07 16.69 -33.17
CA MET A 1 6.65 16.35 -32.93
C MET A 1 6.57 14.98 -32.30
N ILE A 2 6.50 14.98 -30.98
CA ILE A 2 6.20 13.87 -30.09
C ILE A 2 4.73 13.55 -30.26
N ARG A 3 4.39 12.28 -30.45
CA ARG A 3 3.00 11.82 -30.60
C ARG A 3 2.93 10.32 -30.38
N TYR A 4 1.76 9.85 -30.04
CA TYR A 4 1.48 8.42 -30.05
C TYR A 4 1.51 7.84 -31.46
N THR A 5 1.89 6.57 -31.57
CA THR A 5 1.51 5.77 -32.73
C THR A 5 0.00 5.53 -32.72
N GLU A 6 -0.59 5.19 -33.87
CA GLU A 6 -2.02 4.86 -33.96
C GLU A 6 -2.43 3.75 -32.98
N LYS A 7 -1.56 2.76 -32.76
CA LYS A 7 -1.77 1.68 -31.78
C LYS A 7 -1.83 2.24 -30.36
N GLN A 8 -0.80 2.99 -29.95
CA GLN A 8 -0.73 3.59 -28.60
C GLN A 8 -1.89 4.54 -28.34
N LYS A 9 -2.26 5.37 -29.33
CA LYS A 9 -3.40 6.28 -29.23
C LYS A 9 -4.71 5.51 -29.03
N SER A 10 -4.90 4.42 -29.78
CA SER A 10 -6.08 3.56 -29.62
C SER A 10 -6.14 2.93 -28.23
N GLU A 11 -5.01 2.45 -27.70
CA GLU A 11 -4.92 1.88 -26.35
C GLU A 11 -5.21 2.91 -25.24
N ILE A 12 -4.74 4.16 -25.39
CA ILE A 12 -5.04 5.26 -24.44
C ILE A 12 -6.51 5.66 -24.49
N LEU A 13 -7.06 5.92 -25.68
CA LEU A 13 -8.48 6.27 -25.84
C LEU A 13 -9.38 5.18 -25.29
N TYR A 14 -8.96 3.94 -25.47
CA TYR A 14 -9.64 2.81 -24.94
C TYR A 14 -9.63 2.74 -23.41
N TYR A 15 -8.46 2.89 -22.78
CA TYR A 15 -8.33 2.94 -21.33
C TYR A 15 -9.25 4.02 -20.76
N ILE A 16 -9.29 5.19 -21.40
CA ILE A 16 -10.17 6.30 -21.04
C ILE A 16 -11.64 5.86 -21.08
N CYS A 17 -12.07 5.18 -22.13
CA CYS A 17 -13.45 4.67 -22.26
C CYS A 17 -13.86 3.75 -21.10
N MET A 18 -12.94 2.92 -20.60
CA MET A 18 -13.26 2.00 -19.50
C MET A 18 -13.34 2.64 -18.14
N ASN A 19 -12.40 3.53 -17.87
CA ASN A 19 -12.21 4.03 -16.52
C ASN A 19 -13.06 5.28 -16.28
N PHE A 20 -13.38 6.02 -17.34
CA PHE A 20 -14.10 7.29 -17.24
C PHE A 20 -15.44 7.32 -18.00
N GLY A 21 -15.67 6.37 -18.91
CA GLY A 21 -16.90 6.26 -19.70
C GLY A 21 -16.72 6.62 -21.18
N GLN A 22 -17.79 6.44 -21.96
CA GLN A 22 -17.76 6.64 -23.42
C GLN A 22 -17.29 8.06 -23.81
N ILE A 23 -16.23 8.14 -24.61
CA ILE A 23 -15.77 9.41 -25.19
C ILE A 23 -16.80 9.91 -26.21
N ASP A 24 -17.32 11.11 -25.97
CA ASP A 24 -18.26 11.80 -26.85
C ASP A 24 -17.52 12.58 -27.94
N GLU A 25 -16.46 13.29 -27.55
CA GLU A 25 -15.71 14.18 -28.43
C GLU A 25 -14.20 14.09 -28.17
N VAL A 26 -13.42 14.24 -29.24
CA VAL A 26 -11.97 14.45 -29.16
C VAL A 26 -11.62 15.64 -30.04
N TYR A 27 -10.96 16.64 -29.49
CA TYR A 27 -10.50 17.80 -30.26
C TYR A 27 -9.01 18.06 -30.09
N THR A 28 -8.37 18.48 -31.19
CA THR A 28 -6.94 18.81 -31.24
C THR A 28 -6.66 20.19 -30.66
N ILE A 29 -5.65 20.26 -29.80
CA ILE A 29 -5.17 21.50 -29.20
C ILE A 29 -4.09 22.12 -30.07
N ASN A 30 -4.36 23.32 -30.56
CA ASN A 30 -3.39 24.08 -31.36
C ASN A 30 -2.42 24.87 -30.44
N GLY A 31 -1.23 25.18 -30.97
CA GLY A 31 -0.24 26.00 -30.25
C GLY A 31 0.84 25.20 -29.51
N PHE A 32 1.00 23.92 -29.84
CA PHE A 32 2.13 23.09 -29.44
C PHE A 32 2.93 22.71 -30.69
N ASP A 33 4.20 23.15 -30.75
CA ASP A 33 5.08 22.86 -31.90
C ASP A 33 5.77 21.49 -31.77
N ASP A 34 5.99 21.05 -30.53
CA ASP A 34 6.80 19.88 -30.22
C ASP A 34 6.00 18.61 -29.92
N ILE A 35 4.70 18.71 -29.62
CA ILE A 35 3.82 17.58 -29.24
C ILE A 35 2.44 17.66 -29.92
N GLU A 36 1.89 16.53 -30.32
CA GLU A 36 0.49 16.40 -30.75
C GLU A 36 -0.38 16.19 -29.50
N LEU A 37 -1.13 17.22 -29.11
CA LEU A 37 -1.98 17.22 -27.92
C LEU A 37 -3.45 17.33 -28.31
N GLU A 38 -4.28 16.47 -27.74
CA GLU A 38 -5.73 16.46 -27.88
C GLU A 38 -6.39 16.42 -26.50
N MET A 39 -7.70 16.66 -26.47
CA MET A 39 -8.54 16.47 -25.28
C MET A 39 -9.73 15.57 -25.63
N ALA A 40 -9.87 14.48 -24.88
CA ALA A 40 -11.04 13.63 -24.91
C ALA A 40 -12.06 14.12 -23.87
N VAL A 41 -13.32 14.27 -24.28
CA VAL A 41 -14.43 14.74 -23.47
C VAL A 41 -15.46 13.63 -23.32
N ILE A 42 -15.88 13.42 -22.08
CA ILE A 42 -16.90 12.45 -21.69
C ILE A 42 -18.03 13.21 -21.01
N ASN A 43 -19.21 13.22 -21.64
CA ASN A 43 -20.37 13.98 -21.21
C ASN A 43 -21.05 13.37 -19.98
N PRO A 44 -21.67 14.19 -19.11
CA PRO A 44 -22.45 13.71 -17.98
C PRO A 44 -23.53 12.71 -18.40
N THR A 45 -23.73 11.68 -17.57
CA THR A 45 -24.85 10.73 -17.67
C THR A 45 -25.72 10.81 -16.41
N GLU A 46 -26.84 10.06 -16.36
CA GLU A 46 -27.67 10.01 -15.14
C GLU A 46 -26.93 9.39 -13.95
N GLU A 47 -26.01 8.46 -14.20
CA GLU A 47 -25.21 7.79 -13.17
C GLU A 47 -23.92 8.57 -12.85
N ARG A 48 -23.41 9.37 -13.80
CA ARG A 48 -22.18 10.15 -13.70
C ARG A 48 -22.45 11.61 -14.05
N ASP A 49 -22.93 12.38 -13.07
CA ASP A 49 -23.51 13.72 -13.26
C ASP A 49 -22.45 14.85 -13.37
N PHE A 50 -21.35 14.59 -14.08
CA PHE A 50 -20.22 15.52 -14.30
C PHE A 50 -19.52 15.24 -15.64
N TYR A 51 -18.76 16.20 -16.17
CA TYR A 51 -17.86 16.01 -17.31
C TYR A 51 -16.54 15.42 -16.85
N THR A 52 -15.93 14.56 -17.66
CA THR A 52 -14.51 14.20 -17.52
C THR A 52 -13.76 14.65 -18.78
N VAL A 53 -12.65 15.36 -18.60
CA VAL A 53 -11.76 15.77 -19.69
C VAL A 53 -10.38 15.18 -19.45
N VAL A 54 -9.85 14.49 -20.45
CA VAL A 54 -8.55 13.80 -20.38
C VAL A 54 -7.66 14.29 -21.50
N THR A 55 -6.38 14.60 -21.21
CA THR A 55 -5.42 14.84 -22.30
C THR A 55 -5.17 13.54 -23.06
N VAL A 56 -4.92 13.67 -24.36
CA VAL A 56 -4.47 12.56 -25.20
C VAL A 56 -3.28 13.05 -25.98
N GLY A 57 -2.11 12.49 -25.68
CA GLY A 57 -0.84 12.81 -26.32
C GLY A 57 0.23 13.29 -25.35
N PHE A 58 -0.12 13.70 -24.13
CA PHE A 58 0.89 14.15 -23.16
C PHE A 58 1.80 12.99 -22.74
N GLY A 59 1.24 11.80 -22.54
CA GLY A 59 2.01 10.62 -22.14
C GLY A 59 2.89 10.07 -23.26
N ALA A 60 2.79 10.59 -24.49
CA ALA A 60 3.75 10.30 -25.55
C ALA A 60 5.14 10.93 -25.26
N HIS A 61 5.18 11.99 -24.43
CA HIS A 61 6.42 12.58 -23.94
C HIS A 61 6.93 11.82 -22.71
N ALA A 62 8.21 11.43 -22.73
CA ALA A 62 8.89 10.93 -21.54
C ALA A 62 9.46 12.12 -20.76
N MET A 63 8.94 12.34 -19.56
CA MET A 63 9.35 13.37 -18.64
C MET A 63 10.73 13.09 -18.03
N ASN A 64 11.40 14.15 -17.59
CA ASN A 64 12.73 14.08 -17.00
C ASN A 64 12.67 13.80 -15.49
N VAL A 65 12.28 12.57 -15.13
CA VAL A 65 12.26 12.10 -13.72
C VAL A 65 13.69 11.82 -13.25
N PRO A 66 14.12 12.37 -12.10
CA PRO A 66 15.44 12.11 -11.51
C PRO A 66 15.67 10.63 -11.16
N ASP A 67 16.91 10.17 -11.29
CA ASP A 67 17.29 8.75 -11.07
C ASP A 67 17.15 8.30 -9.61
N ASP A 68 17.16 9.24 -8.66
CA ASP A 68 17.03 9.00 -7.21
C ASP A 68 15.57 8.90 -6.73
N VAL A 69 14.59 9.16 -7.60
CA VAL A 69 13.17 8.94 -7.31
C VAL A 69 12.84 7.44 -7.40
N GLU A 70 12.27 6.89 -6.34
CA GLU A 70 11.78 5.50 -6.33
C GLU A 70 10.67 5.33 -7.36
N GLY A 71 10.75 4.27 -8.18
CA GLY A 71 9.81 4.05 -9.28
C GLY A 71 9.96 5.05 -10.44
N ASN A 72 11.14 5.64 -10.64
CA ASN A 72 11.33 6.68 -11.66
C ASN A 72 10.87 6.29 -13.07
N GLU A 73 11.06 5.03 -13.50
CA GLU A 73 10.70 4.54 -14.83
C GLU A 73 9.17 4.55 -15.01
N GLN A 74 8.44 4.17 -13.96
CA GLN A 74 6.97 4.16 -13.94
C GLN A 74 6.39 5.58 -13.95
N LEU A 75 7.12 6.58 -13.46
CA LEU A 75 6.65 7.96 -13.37
C LEU A 75 6.92 8.79 -14.63
N ARG A 76 7.61 8.24 -15.64
CA ARG A 76 8.09 9.03 -16.79
C ARG A 76 6.99 9.54 -17.71
N ARG A 77 5.77 9.03 -17.63
CA ARG A 77 4.70 9.35 -18.59
C ARG A 77 3.37 9.53 -17.87
N CYS A 78 2.58 10.50 -18.29
CA CYS A 78 1.23 10.67 -17.78
C CYS A 78 0.28 11.38 -18.76
N GLU A 79 -1.01 11.15 -18.58
CA GLU A 79 -2.09 12.00 -19.05
C GLU A 79 -2.73 12.71 -17.84
N LEU A 80 -3.27 13.89 -18.08
CA LEU A 80 -3.98 14.69 -17.08
C LEU A 80 -5.48 14.49 -17.22
N VAL A 81 -6.16 14.40 -16.08
CA VAL A 81 -7.61 14.27 -15.95
C VAL A 81 -8.16 15.46 -15.17
N ILE A 82 -9.29 16.00 -15.59
CA ILE A 82 -10.05 16.98 -14.81
C ILE A 82 -11.55 16.69 -14.91
N THR A 83 -12.25 16.79 -13.79
CA THR A 83 -13.70 16.57 -13.74
C THR A 83 -14.41 17.89 -13.45
N LEU A 84 -15.48 18.17 -14.21
CA LEU A 84 -16.19 19.45 -14.18
C LEU A 84 -17.67 19.22 -13.90
N PRO A 85 -18.35 20.07 -13.12
CA PRO A 85 -19.80 20.00 -12.93
C PRO A 85 -20.60 19.91 -14.24
N LYS A 86 -21.75 19.23 -14.25
CA LYS A 86 -22.58 19.09 -15.46
C LYS A 86 -23.08 20.41 -16.08
N ASP A 87 -23.13 21.48 -15.29
CA ASP A 87 -23.52 22.81 -15.74
C ASP A 87 -22.32 23.61 -16.27
N TRP A 88 -21.15 22.97 -16.45
CA TRP A 88 -19.98 23.59 -17.05
C TRP A 88 -20.20 23.85 -18.54
N MET A 89 -19.88 25.08 -18.97
CA MET A 89 -20.02 25.51 -20.36
C MET A 89 -18.78 25.06 -21.17
N ILE A 90 -18.65 23.76 -21.42
CA ILE A 90 -17.44 23.17 -22.04
C ILE A 90 -17.18 23.68 -23.46
N ASP A 91 -18.23 23.95 -24.24
CA ASP A 91 -18.14 24.48 -25.61
C ASP A 91 -17.80 25.98 -25.68
N SER A 92 -17.74 26.65 -24.53
CA SER A 92 -17.52 28.08 -24.46
C SER A 92 -16.03 28.42 -24.51
N MET A 93 -15.62 29.21 -25.50
CA MET A 93 -14.25 29.76 -25.57
C MET A 93 -14.04 31.01 -24.69
N ASN A 94 -14.95 31.31 -23.75
CA ASN A 94 -14.72 32.39 -22.79
C ASN A 94 -13.65 31.98 -21.76
N ARG A 95 -12.94 32.96 -21.20
CA ARG A 95 -11.87 32.70 -20.22
C ARG A 95 -12.38 32.00 -18.96
N GLU A 96 -13.57 32.36 -18.50
CA GLU A 96 -14.21 31.78 -17.31
C GLU A 96 -14.47 30.27 -17.40
N SER A 97 -14.70 29.72 -18.59
CA SER A 97 -14.98 28.28 -18.76
C SER A 97 -13.79 27.48 -19.29
N TYR A 98 -12.83 28.14 -19.95
CA TYR A 98 -11.70 27.47 -20.58
C TYR A 98 -10.48 27.26 -19.65
N TRP A 99 -10.38 27.99 -18.54
CA TRP A 99 -9.22 27.93 -17.65
C TRP A 99 -8.81 26.51 -17.17
N PRO A 100 -9.72 25.54 -16.92
CA PRO A 100 -9.29 24.20 -16.47
C PRO A 100 -8.45 23.51 -17.55
N MET A 101 -8.91 23.57 -18.80
CA MET A 101 -8.18 23.09 -19.97
C MET A 101 -6.93 23.93 -20.25
N GLY A 102 -6.96 25.23 -19.93
CA GLY A 102 -5.80 26.11 -19.96
C GLY A 102 -4.70 25.66 -18.99
N TYR A 103 -5.03 25.37 -17.73
CA TYR A 103 -4.08 24.88 -16.74
C TYR A 103 -3.47 23.54 -17.15
N MET A 104 -4.26 22.61 -17.69
CA MET A 104 -3.71 21.36 -18.25
C MET A 104 -2.68 21.63 -19.35
N GLN A 105 -2.96 22.57 -20.26
CA GLN A 105 -2.02 22.97 -21.32
C GLN A 105 -0.76 23.62 -20.75
N ASP A 106 -0.90 24.46 -19.74
CA ASP A 106 0.23 25.15 -19.12
C ASP A 106 1.14 24.18 -18.35
N ILE A 107 0.57 23.13 -17.73
CA ILE A 107 1.35 22.03 -17.15
C ILE A 107 2.15 21.30 -18.23
N VAL A 108 1.51 20.93 -19.36
CA VAL A 108 2.21 20.28 -20.49
C VAL A 108 3.34 21.17 -21.02
N ARG A 109 3.09 22.48 -21.16
CA ARG A 109 4.12 23.45 -21.60
C ARG A 109 5.26 23.55 -20.60
N MET A 110 4.96 23.64 -19.30
CA MET A 110 5.97 23.71 -18.24
C MET A 110 6.89 22.49 -18.30
N VAL A 111 6.31 21.28 -18.30
CA VAL A 111 7.06 20.02 -18.34
C VAL A 111 7.98 19.94 -19.56
N ILE A 112 7.47 20.28 -20.75
CA ILE A 112 8.25 20.21 -22.00
C ILE A 112 9.32 21.32 -22.07
N ASN A 113 8.93 22.57 -21.85
CA ASN A 113 9.82 23.72 -22.06
C ASN A 113 10.93 23.80 -21.02
N GLU A 114 10.65 23.38 -19.79
CA GLU A 114 11.60 23.39 -18.68
C GLU A 114 12.35 22.05 -18.55
N ASN A 115 12.01 21.05 -19.39
CA ASN A 115 12.55 19.69 -19.32
C ASN A 115 12.45 19.12 -17.89
N SER A 116 11.23 19.19 -17.35
CA SER A 116 10.87 18.84 -15.98
C SER A 116 9.99 17.58 -15.94
N TRP A 117 9.33 17.32 -14.81
CA TRP A 117 8.38 16.22 -14.62
C TRP A 117 7.32 16.57 -13.59
N ILE A 118 6.20 15.84 -13.62
CA ILE A 118 5.16 15.88 -12.58
C ILE A 118 4.89 14.45 -12.09
N GLY A 119 4.53 14.32 -10.82
CA GLY A 119 4.23 13.05 -10.18
C GLY A 119 3.19 13.19 -9.07
N PRO A 120 2.83 12.09 -8.41
CA PRO A 120 1.86 12.08 -7.33
C PRO A 120 2.18 13.12 -6.25
N MET A 121 1.13 13.81 -5.77
CA MET A 121 1.19 14.82 -4.72
C MET A 121 2.03 16.08 -5.05
N HIS A 122 2.50 16.23 -6.29
CA HIS A 122 3.11 17.47 -6.75
C HIS A 122 2.06 18.58 -6.88
N THR A 123 2.52 19.82 -6.76
CA THR A 123 1.68 21.00 -6.98
C THR A 123 2.28 21.89 -8.06
N VAL A 124 1.43 22.47 -8.90
CA VAL A 124 1.83 23.50 -9.87
C VAL A 124 1.18 24.81 -9.46
N ASP A 125 1.98 25.86 -9.29
CA ASP A 125 1.55 27.21 -8.94
C ASP A 125 1.55 28.09 -10.18
N PHE A 126 0.38 28.64 -10.53
CA PHE A 126 0.21 29.52 -11.70
C PHE A 126 0.40 31.00 -11.36
N GLY A 127 0.73 31.33 -10.11
CA GLY A 127 1.05 32.69 -9.65
C GLY A 127 -0.19 33.55 -9.37
N GLU A 128 -1.15 33.60 -10.29
CA GLU A 128 -2.35 34.43 -10.20
C GLU A 128 -3.62 33.59 -9.98
N GLU A 129 -4.65 34.20 -9.39
CA GLU A 129 -5.99 33.60 -9.34
C GLU A 129 -6.58 33.54 -10.77
N VAL A 130 -7.50 32.59 -11.02
CA VAL A 130 -8.16 32.41 -12.32
C VAL A 130 -8.65 33.76 -12.89
N PRO A 131 -8.07 34.24 -14.01
CA PRO A 131 -8.37 35.56 -14.55
C PRO A 131 -9.83 35.72 -14.95
N ASP A 132 -10.36 36.92 -14.74
CA ASP A 132 -11.72 37.31 -15.17
C ASP A 132 -12.83 36.40 -14.60
N SER A 133 -12.60 35.72 -13.46
CA SER A 133 -13.57 34.85 -12.79
C SER A 133 -13.74 35.21 -11.30
N ASN A 134 -14.82 34.73 -10.68
CA ASN A 134 -14.99 34.80 -9.21
C ASN A 134 -14.29 33.64 -8.47
N MET A 135 -13.58 32.76 -9.19
CA MET A 135 -12.91 31.58 -8.62
C MET A 135 -11.48 31.97 -8.20
N ARG A 136 -11.08 31.60 -6.98
CA ARG A 136 -9.77 31.98 -6.40
C ARG A 136 -8.70 30.89 -6.54
N PHE A 137 -8.88 29.94 -7.44
CA PHE A 137 -7.87 28.89 -7.66
C PHE A 137 -6.62 29.51 -8.27
N SER A 138 -5.44 29.15 -7.76
CA SER A 138 -4.15 29.67 -8.20
C SER A 138 -3.12 28.57 -8.50
N GLY A 139 -3.50 27.30 -8.32
CA GLY A 139 -2.63 26.16 -8.59
C GLY A 139 -3.42 24.88 -8.79
N VAL A 140 -2.70 23.77 -8.93
CA VAL A 140 -3.26 22.42 -8.95
C VAL A 140 -2.46 21.46 -8.06
N LEU A 141 -3.14 20.46 -7.51
CA LEU A 141 -2.58 19.25 -6.90
C LEU A 141 -2.67 18.11 -7.91
N ILE A 142 -1.59 17.36 -8.10
CA ILE A 142 -1.53 16.18 -8.96
C ILE A 142 -1.89 14.95 -8.11
N ILE A 143 -3.02 14.33 -8.40
CA ILE A 143 -3.57 13.22 -7.60
C ILE A 143 -3.66 11.95 -8.46
N PRO A 144 -3.07 10.82 -8.04
CA PRO A 144 -3.20 9.56 -8.74
C PRO A 144 -4.55 8.87 -8.42
N PRO A 145 -5.11 8.09 -9.35
CA PRO A 145 -6.42 7.46 -9.21
C PRO A 145 -6.46 6.35 -8.15
N ASN A 146 -5.33 5.70 -7.87
CA ASN A 146 -5.21 4.59 -6.90
C ASN A 146 -5.39 5.04 -5.43
N LEU A 147 -5.19 6.32 -5.10
CA LEU A 147 -5.46 6.85 -3.76
C LEU A 147 -6.96 7.10 -3.48
N LEU A 148 -7.81 7.05 -4.50
CA LEU A 148 -9.26 7.16 -4.37
C LEU A 148 -9.92 5.81 -4.01
N TYR A 149 -9.20 4.70 -4.21
CA TYR A 149 -9.64 3.34 -3.91
C TYR A 149 -8.82 2.76 -2.76
N SER A 150 -9.07 3.22 -1.52
CA SER A 150 -8.54 2.50 -0.36
C SER A 150 -9.11 1.08 -0.36
N LYS A 151 -8.23 0.08 -0.50
CA LYS A 151 -8.48 -1.38 -0.43
C LYS A 151 -9.25 -2.03 -1.59
N ILE A 152 -8.73 -1.95 -2.80
CA ILE A 152 -8.72 -3.11 -3.72
C ILE A 152 -7.31 -3.17 -4.31
N PHE A 153 -6.57 -4.24 -4.02
CA PHE A 153 -5.33 -4.55 -4.74
C PHE A 153 -5.69 -4.78 -6.21
N ILE A 154 -5.56 -3.74 -7.03
CA ILE A 154 -5.42 -3.91 -8.47
C ILE A 154 -3.93 -4.17 -8.65
N GLU A 155 -3.57 -5.39 -9.03
CA GLU A 155 -2.20 -5.76 -9.38
C GLU A 155 -1.69 -4.80 -10.48
N ASP A 156 -0.62 -4.07 -10.19
CA ASP A 156 0.00 -2.96 -10.95
C ASP A 156 0.62 -3.36 -12.32
N ASP A 157 0.16 -4.42 -13.00
CA ASP A 157 0.88 -4.97 -14.16
C ASP A 157 0.27 -4.67 -15.54
N PHE A 158 -0.69 -3.74 -15.65
CA PHE A 158 -1.42 -3.48 -16.91
C PHE A 158 -1.01 -2.22 -17.68
N ILE A 159 0.29 -2.04 -17.95
CA ILE A 159 0.73 -1.31 -19.15
C ILE A 159 1.85 -2.09 -19.86
N ASN A 160 1.62 -2.30 -21.15
CA ASN A 160 2.43 -3.08 -22.09
C ASN A 160 3.90 -2.57 -22.15
N GLN A 161 4.91 -3.44 -22.23
CA GLN A 161 6.34 -3.06 -22.19
C GLN A 161 6.81 -2.13 -23.33
N ASP A 162 5.99 -1.87 -24.36
CA ASP A 162 6.23 -0.87 -25.41
C ASP A 162 5.73 0.55 -25.07
N LEU A 163 4.90 0.68 -24.03
CA LEU A 163 4.48 1.91 -23.38
C LEU A 163 4.91 1.79 -21.92
N GLN A 164 6.10 2.26 -21.56
CA GLN A 164 6.41 2.48 -20.14
C GLN A 164 5.24 3.25 -19.49
N ASP A 165 4.82 2.83 -18.32
CA ASP A 165 3.53 3.12 -17.68
C ASP A 165 3.04 4.58 -17.88
N VAL A 166 2.00 4.79 -18.71
CA VAL A 166 1.35 6.09 -18.83
C VAL A 166 0.35 6.26 -17.69
N ASN A 167 0.72 7.04 -16.69
CA ASN A 167 -0.14 7.31 -15.53
C ASN A 167 -1.32 8.21 -15.89
N MET A 168 -2.44 8.06 -15.20
CA MET A 168 -3.52 9.06 -15.22
C MET A 168 -3.40 9.90 -13.96
N TYR A 169 -3.33 11.23 -14.08
CA TYR A 169 -3.31 12.09 -12.90
C TYR A 169 -4.42 13.12 -12.94
N TYR A 170 -5.22 13.19 -11.88
CA TYR A 170 -6.15 14.28 -11.67
C TYR A 170 -5.38 15.58 -11.40
N ALA A 171 -5.68 16.63 -12.16
CA ALA A 171 -5.21 17.99 -11.91
C ALA A 171 -6.28 18.74 -11.09
N TYR A 172 -6.23 18.61 -9.77
CA TYR A 172 -7.25 19.18 -8.89
C TYR A 172 -6.92 20.62 -8.49
N PRO A 173 -7.78 21.61 -8.77
CA PRO A 173 -7.49 23.02 -8.48
C PRO A 173 -7.33 23.33 -6.98
N LEU A 174 -6.29 24.08 -6.65
CA LEU A 174 -5.96 24.55 -5.31
C LEU A 174 -6.07 26.06 -5.18
N TYR A 175 -6.43 26.51 -3.99
CA TYR A 175 -6.28 27.90 -3.57
C TYR A 175 -4.84 28.22 -3.16
N ARG A 176 -4.47 29.51 -3.13
CA ARG A 176 -3.13 29.97 -2.72
C ARG A 176 -2.73 29.45 -1.33
N GLU A 177 -3.67 29.52 -0.40
CA GLU A 177 -3.42 29.16 1.00
C GLU A 177 -3.29 27.64 1.20
N GLU A 178 -3.81 26.85 0.26
CA GLU A 178 -3.62 25.39 0.19
C GLU A 178 -2.24 25.01 -0.37
N LEU A 179 -1.74 25.75 -1.36
CA LEU A 179 -0.34 25.60 -1.79
C LEU A 179 0.61 25.85 -0.61
N ASP A 180 0.35 26.90 0.17
CA ASP A 180 1.13 27.19 1.38
C ASP A 180 0.98 26.09 2.45
N LEU A 181 -0.19 25.46 2.55
CA LEU A 181 -0.39 24.31 3.43
C LEU A 181 0.38 23.07 2.97
N LYS A 182 0.43 22.79 1.67
CA LYS A 182 1.24 21.69 1.12
C LYS A 182 2.70 21.84 1.52
N VAL A 183 3.21 23.08 1.51
CA VAL A 183 4.57 23.39 1.94
C VAL A 183 4.77 23.10 3.44
N ARG A 184 3.76 23.38 4.28
CA ARG A 184 3.80 23.11 5.73
C ARG A 184 3.67 21.63 6.09
N LEU A 185 2.77 20.91 5.43
CA LEU A 185 2.28 19.61 5.88
C LEU A 185 2.74 18.44 5.00
N GLY A 186 3.24 18.73 3.80
CA GLY A 186 3.42 17.73 2.75
C GLY A 186 2.16 17.52 1.91
N GLY A 187 2.33 16.87 0.75
CA GLY A 187 1.24 16.71 -0.23
C GLY A 187 0.15 15.73 0.22
N TYR A 188 0.53 14.60 0.84
CA TYR A 188 -0.44 13.61 1.33
C TYR A 188 -1.36 14.15 2.44
N ALA A 189 -0.79 14.88 3.40
CA ALA A 189 -1.58 15.48 4.47
C ALA A 189 -2.58 16.53 3.95
N LEU A 190 -2.20 17.31 2.92
CA LEU A 190 -3.14 18.21 2.24
C LEU A 190 -4.23 17.43 1.50
N TYR A 191 -3.84 16.38 0.77
CA TYR A 191 -4.78 15.52 0.03
C TYR A 191 -5.87 14.95 0.95
N GLU A 192 -5.49 14.36 2.10
CA GLU A 192 -6.43 13.81 3.08
C GLU A 192 -7.46 14.85 3.57
N ARG A 193 -7.03 16.10 3.80
CA ARG A 193 -7.95 17.17 4.22
C ARG A 193 -8.92 17.59 3.12
N ILE A 194 -8.44 17.62 1.87
CA ILE A 194 -9.28 18.02 0.73
C ILE A 194 -10.29 16.91 0.40
N ILE A 195 -9.84 15.65 0.29
CA ILE A 195 -10.66 14.55 -0.24
C ILE A 195 -11.88 14.26 0.65
N LYS A 196 -11.78 14.49 1.97
CA LYS A 196 -12.90 14.36 2.92
C LYS A 196 -14.02 15.38 2.70
N LEU A 197 -13.76 16.47 1.99
CA LEU A 197 -14.69 17.59 1.82
C LEU A 197 -15.29 17.67 0.42
N ILE A 198 -14.80 16.86 -0.51
CA ILE A 198 -15.21 16.89 -1.92
C ILE A 198 -15.83 15.55 -2.30
N ASP A 199 -16.57 15.55 -3.40
CA ASP A 199 -17.14 14.32 -3.95
C ASP A 199 -16.00 13.38 -4.42
N GLU A 200 -16.19 12.06 -4.29
CA GLU A 200 -15.21 11.03 -4.68
C GLU A 200 -14.84 11.12 -6.18
N ALA A 201 -15.76 11.59 -7.02
CA ALA A 201 -15.51 11.86 -8.43
C ALA A 201 -14.76 13.18 -8.71
N MET A 202 -14.54 13.97 -7.66
CA MET A 202 -13.79 15.23 -7.64
C MET A 202 -14.20 16.33 -8.63
N PRO A 203 -15.47 16.48 -9.08
CA PRO A 203 -15.85 17.60 -9.91
C PRO A 203 -15.51 18.92 -9.21
N ILE A 204 -14.92 19.87 -9.94
CA ILE A 204 -14.55 21.18 -9.38
C ILE A 204 -15.77 21.83 -8.71
N ASP A 205 -15.69 22.03 -7.40
CA ASP A 205 -16.68 22.83 -6.68
C ASP A 205 -16.28 24.31 -6.68
N ARG A 206 -17.00 25.10 -7.49
CA ARG A 206 -16.82 26.54 -7.65
C ARG A 206 -17.03 27.34 -6.35
N ASN A 207 -17.72 26.76 -5.36
CA ASN A 207 -18.07 27.42 -4.10
C ASN A 207 -17.34 26.83 -2.89
N ARG A 208 -16.41 25.88 -3.10
CA ARG A 208 -15.67 25.24 -2.02
C ARG A 208 -14.92 26.26 -1.18
N ILE A 209 -14.91 26.13 0.13
CA ILE A 209 -14.01 26.90 0.99
C ILE A 209 -12.64 26.19 1.02
N SER A 210 -11.58 26.98 0.99
CA SER A 210 -10.22 26.48 1.15
C SER A 210 -10.04 25.81 2.53
N VAL A 211 -9.42 24.64 2.59
CA VAL A 211 -8.97 24.09 3.90
C VAL A 211 -7.88 24.96 4.52
N GLY A 212 -7.27 25.82 3.71
CA GLY A 212 -6.36 26.89 4.13
C GLY A 212 -7.04 28.20 4.51
N GLU A 213 -8.37 28.32 4.48
CA GLU A 213 -9.06 29.61 4.67
C GLU A 213 -8.74 30.23 6.05
N ARG A 214 -8.60 29.40 7.09
CA ARG A 214 -8.18 29.82 8.44
C ARG A 214 -6.79 30.49 8.48
N TYR A 215 -5.92 30.17 7.51
CA TYR A 215 -4.56 30.71 7.39
C TYR A 215 -4.47 31.87 6.40
N LYS A 216 -5.58 32.21 5.73
CA LYS A 216 -5.62 33.29 4.77
C LYS A 216 -5.36 34.62 5.46
N LYS A 217 -4.39 35.36 4.95
CA LYS A 217 -3.99 36.65 5.50
C LYS A 217 -3.99 37.72 4.44
N LYS A 218 -4.31 38.94 4.86
CA LYS A 218 -4.15 40.13 4.03
C LYS A 218 -2.79 40.74 4.33
N HIS A 219 -1.83 40.53 3.43
CA HIS A 219 -0.49 41.08 3.60
C HIS A 219 -0.50 42.61 3.48
N PHE A 220 0.42 43.26 4.18
CA PHE A 220 0.61 44.71 4.19
C PHE A 220 0.98 45.25 2.80
N LYS A 221 1.74 44.45 2.03
CA LYS A 221 2.14 44.72 0.64
C LYS A 221 1.38 43.81 -0.32
N THR A 222 1.03 44.37 -1.47
CA THR A 222 0.39 43.66 -2.59
C THR A 222 1.43 43.15 -3.59
N SER A 223 1.08 42.14 -4.40
CA SER A 223 2.01 41.52 -5.37
C SER A 223 2.67 42.52 -6.32
N ASP A 224 1.94 43.56 -6.74
CA ASP A 224 2.45 44.62 -7.63
C ASP A 224 3.50 45.53 -6.96
N GLU A 225 3.59 45.52 -5.63
CA GLU A 225 4.57 46.29 -4.85
C GLU A 225 5.85 45.49 -4.56
N ILE A 226 5.89 44.20 -4.91
CA ILE A 226 7.02 43.32 -4.64
C ILE A 226 7.96 43.32 -5.84
N THR A 227 9.22 43.67 -5.60
CA THR A 227 10.28 43.62 -6.61
C THR A 227 11.21 42.44 -6.36
N SER A 228 11.74 41.84 -7.43
CA SER A 228 12.76 40.79 -7.33
C SER A 228 14.03 41.33 -6.65
N ILE A 229 14.51 40.63 -5.64
CA ILE A 229 15.79 40.92 -4.98
C ILE A 229 16.95 40.24 -5.71
N ASN A 230 18.18 40.71 -5.49
CA ASN A 230 19.37 40.09 -6.07
C ASN A 230 19.89 38.95 -5.17
N TYR A 231 19.12 37.86 -5.09
CA TYR A 231 19.43 36.68 -4.28
C TYR A 231 19.27 35.41 -5.13
N SER A 232 20.24 34.49 -5.04
CA SER A 232 20.31 33.29 -5.88
C SER A 232 20.02 31.98 -5.14
N GLY A 233 19.67 32.04 -3.85
CA GLY A 233 19.31 30.88 -3.05
C GLY A 233 17.79 30.60 -3.01
N PRO A 234 17.35 29.62 -2.20
CA PRO A 234 15.94 29.35 -1.97
C PRO A 234 15.22 30.58 -1.41
N ASN A 235 14.06 30.94 -1.98
CA ASN A 235 13.44 32.23 -1.71
C ASN A 235 12.41 32.19 -0.55
N GLY A 236 12.07 31.04 0.02
CA GLY A 236 11.03 30.95 1.06
C GLY A 236 11.56 31.15 2.48
N CYS A 237 10.76 31.70 3.39
CA CYS A 237 11.11 31.93 4.78
C CYS A 237 9.88 31.88 5.72
N LEU A 238 10.11 31.85 7.04
CA LEU A 238 9.02 32.01 8.03
C LEU A 238 9.02 33.41 8.64
N VAL A 239 7.84 34.01 8.73
CA VAL A 239 7.68 35.40 9.17
C VAL A 239 6.40 35.59 10.00
N THR A 240 6.47 36.38 11.05
CA THR A 240 5.29 36.68 11.88
C THR A 240 4.32 37.65 11.22
N ASP A 241 3.05 37.58 11.62
CA ASP A 241 2.00 38.53 11.20
C ASP A 241 2.34 39.98 11.50
N SER A 242 3.05 40.24 12.60
CA SER A 242 3.48 41.59 12.94
C SER A 242 4.30 42.24 11.82
N ILE A 243 5.05 41.45 11.04
CA ILE A 243 5.76 41.95 9.86
C ILE A 243 4.83 41.90 8.65
N MET A 244 4.33 40.71 8.31
CA MET A 244 3.64 40.48 7.02
C MET A 244 2.28 41.16 6.92
N VAL A 245 1.53 41.25 8.01
CA VAL A 245 0.16 41.78 8.07
C VAL A 245 0.17 43.21 8.58
N ASP A 246 0.90 43.49 9.67
CA ASP A 246 0.91 44.82 10.30
C ASP A 246 1.95 45.78 9.70
N GLY A 247 2.90 45.27 8.91
CA GLY A 247 3.95 46.08 8.27
C GLY A 247 5.04 46.58 9.23
N ASN A 248 5.24 45.92 10.38
CA ASN A 248 6.35 46.26 11.27
C ASN A 248 7.69 45.81 10.67
N LYS A 249 8.74 46.57 10.96
CA LYS A 249 10.12 46.18 10.61
C LYS A 249 10.57 44.93 11.35
N VAL A 250 11.53 44.22 10.77
CA VAL A 250 12.20 43.08 11.42
C VAL A 250 12.98 43.59 12.63
N GLY A 251 12.71 43.07 13.82
CA GLY A 251 13.44 43.37 15.05
C GLY A 251 14.51 42.33 15.35
N TYR A 252 14.16 41.05 15.16
CA TYR A 252 15.05 39.91 15.37
C TYR A 252 14.92 38.92 14.20
N CYS A 253 16.04 38.36 13.77
CA CYS A 253 16.05 37.31 12.75
C CYS A 253 17.20 36.33 12.96
N TYR A 254 16.99 35.12 12.46
CA TYR A 254 18.01 34.09 12.48
C TYR A 254 17.92 33.23 11.24
N ARG A 255 19.04 32.60 10.89
CA ARG A 255 19.14 31.67 9.77
C ARG A 255 19.52 30.29 10.30
N GLU A 256 18.71 29.29 10.00
CA GLU A 256 18.98 27.89 10.32
C GLU A 256 19.18 27.07 9.05
N GLU A 257 19.75 25.88 9.18
CA GLU A 257 19.92 24.98 8.05
C GLU A 257 18.56 24.35 7.72
N PRO A 258 18.08 24.46 6.47
CA PRO A 258 16.86 23.80 6.03
C PRO A 258 16.96 22.28 6.19
N GLU A 259 15.81 21.61 6.37
CA GLU A 259 15.80 20.14 6.30
C GLU A 259 16.03 19.68 4.85
N GLU A 260 16.62 18.49 4.65
CA GLU A 260 17.03 18.00 3.33
C GLU A 260 15.90 17.98 2.29
N GLN A 261 14.64 17.94 2.73
CA GLN A 261 13.44 17.90 1.89
C GLN A 261 12.79 19.28 1.64
N GLU A 262 13.28 20.35 2.27
CA GLU A 262 12.70 21.70 2.21
C GLU A 262 13.43 22.60 1.19
N PHE A 263 13.50 22.19 -0.08
CA PHE A 263 14.21 22.95 -1.13
C PHE A 263 13.72 24.40 -1.34
N TRP A 264 12.53 24.73 -0.84
CA TRP A 264 11.95 26.06 -0.87
C TRP A 264 12.48 26.98 0.25
N ASP A 265 12.95 26.42 1.37
CA ASP A 265 13.30 27.15 2.59
C ASP A 265 14.72 27.73 2.50
N SER A 266 14.84 29.04 2.67
CA SER A 266 16.11 29.77 2.71
C SER A 266 16.85 29.60 4.04
N GLY A 267 16.16 29.04 5.03
CA GLY A 267 16.55 28.97 6.43
C GLY A 267 16.24 30.23 7.24
N TRP A 268 15.68 31.28 6.63
CA TRP A 268 15.47 32.57 7.30
C TRP A 268 14.18 32.57 8.12
N ARG A 269 14.26 33.20 9.29
CA ARG A 269 13.15 33.37 10.24
C ARG A 269 13.13 34.81 10.73
N PHE A 270 11.99 35.48 10.63
CA PHE A 270 11.88 36.91 10.91
C PHE A 270 10.77 37.21 11.91
N VAL A 271 11.10 37.96 12.98
CA VAL A 271 10.14 38.45 13.97
C VAL A 271 10.33 39.95 14.21
N SER A 272 9.26 40.64 14.59
CA SER A 272 9.30 42.08 14.89
C SER A 272 9.74 42.41 16.33
N GLU A 273 9.76 41.40 17.22
CA GLU A 273 9.91 41.49 18.68
C GLU A 273 8.72 42.11 19.42
N LYS A 274 7.63 42.40 18.72
CA LYS A 274 6.39 42.90 19.34
C LYS A 274 5.42 41.77 19.70
N GLU A 275 5.68 40.56 19.22
CA GLU A 275 4.84 39.39 19.41
C GLU A 275 4.88 38.87 20.86
N SER A 276 3.74 38.42 21.37
CA SER A 276 3.67 37.68 22.63
C SER A 276 4.15 36.24 22.46
N ARG A 277 4.40 35.53 23.57
CA ARG A 277 4.78 34.11 23.52
C ARG A 277 3.63 33.25 23.00
N GLU A 278 2.39 33.59 23.35
CA GLU A 278 1.20 32.94 22.83
C GLU A 278 1.08 33.13 21.31
N GLU A 279 1.35 34.33 20.79
CA GLU A 279 1.32 34.61 19.34
C GLU A 279 2.40 33.84 18.58
N LEU A 280 3.61 33.74 19.13
CA LEU A 280 4.70 32.97 18.51
C LEU A 280 4.44 31.46 18.51
N ASN A 281 3.62 30.96 19.44
CA ASN A 281 3.21 29.55 19.48
C ASN A 281 1.98 29.26 18.59
N ASP A 282 1.25 30.29 18.14
CA ASP A 282 0.08 30.13 17.28
C ASP A 282 0.51 30.08 15.81
N LYS A 283 0.41 28.89 15.19
CA LYS A 283 0.77 28.70 13.77
C LYS A 283 -0.02 29.59 12.82
N SER A 284 -1.24 29.99 13.20
CA SER A 284 -2.02 30.94 12.41
C SER A 284 -1.41 32.35 12.39
N LYS A 285 -0.41 32.65 13.23
CA LYS A 285 0.33 33.92 13.25
C LYS A 285 1.66 33.88 12.50
N ILE A 286 2.02 32.72 11.96
CA ILE A 286 3.25 32.52 11.18
C ILE A 286 2.88 32.42 9.69
N ASN A 287 3.70 33.02 8.85
CA ASN A 287 3.56 33.07 7.40
C ASN A 287 4.69 32.27 6.76
N ILE A 288 4.38 31.57 5.68
CA ILE A 288 5.36 31.14 4.68
C ILE A 288 5.29 32.18 3.57
N CYS A 289 6.40 32.87 3.31
CA CYS A 289 6.46 33.88 2.27
C CYS A 289 7.83 33.92 1.62
N SER A 290 7.96 34.71 0.56
CA SER A 290 9.23 34.93 -0.13
C SER A 290 10.12 35.96 0.57
N LEU A 291 11.44 35.86 0.43
CA LEU A 291 12.37 36.90 0.89
C LEU A 291 12.10 38.23 0.18
N ASN A 292 11.60 38.19 -1.06
CA ASN A 292 11.16 39.38 -1.79
C ASN A 292 10.08 40.14 -1.01
N GLU A 293 9.10 39.43 -0.44
CA GLU A 293 8.03 40.04 0.37
C GLU A 293 8.57 40.70 1.64
N VAL A 294 9.51 40.04 2.32
CA VAL A 294 10.13 40.60 3.53
C VAL A 294 10.94 41.85 3.21
N VAL A 295 11.75 41.82 2.16
CA VAL A 295 12.56 42.97 1.71
C VAL A 295 11.69 44.12 1.22
N ALA A 296 10.54 43.84 0.59
CA ALA A 296 9.57 44.87 0.20
C ALA A 296 8.94 45.60 1.40
N ILE A 297 8.93 44.98 2.59
CA ILE A 297 8.48 45.60 3.85
C ILE A 297 9.65 46.28 4.57
N ASP A 298 10.83 45.66 4.58
CA ASP A 298 12.03 46.17 5.25
C ASP A 298 13.30 45.96 4.39
N GLU A 299 13.57 46.92 3.51
CA GLU A 299 14.68 46.88 2.52
C GLU A 299 16.05 46.60 3.15
N GLU A 300 16.24 46.99 4.42
CA GLU A 300 17.50 46.79 5.15
C GLU A 300 17.81 45.32 5.45
N VAL A 301 16.85 44.40 5.28
CA VAL A 301 17.06 42.95 5.43
C VAL A 301 17.92 42.39 4.30
N GLU A 302 17.90 43.00 3.12
CA GLU A 302 18.60 42.49 1.92
C GLU A 302 20.11 42.28 2.18
N ILE A 303 20.73 43.15 3.00
CA ILE A 303 22.16 43.06 3.34
C ILE A 303 22.53 41.80 4.13
N LEU A 304 21.55 41.12 4.73
CA LEU A 304 21.77 39.96 5.58
C LEU A 304 21.61 38.64 4.82
N LEU A 305 20.94 38.62 3.66
CA LEU A 305 20.43 37.37 3.07
C LEU A 305 21.51 36.33 2.72
N ASP A 306 22.73 36.79 2.44
CA ASP A 306 23.91 35.95 2.15
C ASP A 306 24.66 35.48 3.41
N SER A 307 24.22 35.86 4.62
CA SER A 307 24.85 35.43 5.87
C SER A 307 24.78 33.90 6.04
N PRO A 308 25.82 33.26 6.59
CA PRO A 308 25.87 31.80 6.72
C PRO A 308 24.74 31.26 7.61
N TYR A 309 24.44 29.96 7.48
CA TYR A 309 23.57 29.28 8.44
C TYR A 309 24.09 29.45 9.87
N GLN A 310 23.18 29.41 10.84
CA GLN A 310 23.39 29.71 12.26
C GLN A 310 23.62 31.20 12.57
N SER A 311 23.50 32.10 11.59
CA SER A 311 23.57 33.54 11.85
C SER A 311 22.35 34.03 12.62
N VAL A 312 22.57 34.93 13.58
CA VAL A 312 21.52 35.54 14.40
C VAL A 312 21.75 37.05 14.45
N TYR A 313 20.69 37.83 14.25
CA TYR A 313 20.73 39.29 14.28
C TYR A 313 19.57 39.89 15.06
N GLN A 314 19.83 41.02 15.71
CA GLN A 314 18.82 41.82 16.40
C GLN A 314 19.08 43.31 16.14
N ARG A 315 18.04 44.12 15.99
CA ARG A 315 18.19 45.58 15.89
C ARG A 315 18.53 46.17 17.26
N ASP A 316 19.48 47.10 17.27
CA ASP A 316 19.78 47.88 18.46
C ASP A 316 18.85 49.10 18.63
N GLU A 317 19.08 49.89 19.68
CA GLU A 317 18.33 51.11 19.97
C GLU A 317 18.39 52.19 18.85
N ASN A 318 19.37 52.11 17.94
CA ASN A 318 19.48 53.00 16.78
C ASN A 318 18.85 52.40 15.52
N GLY A 319 18.24 51.21 15.65
CA GLY A 319 17.63 50.49 14.54
C GLY A 319 18.63 49.76 13.66
N MET A 320 19.89 49.57 14.05
CA MET A 320 20.89 48.87 13.23
C MET A 320 20.99 47.39 13.62
N PHE A 321 21.10 46.48 12.65
CA PHE A 321 21.32 45.05 12.93
C PHE A 321 22.67 44.80 13.60
N ARG A 322 22.65 44.07 14.72
CA ARG A 322 23.83 43.53 15.41
C ARG A 322 23.76 42.01 15.43
N SER A 323 24.89 41.38 15.10
CA SER A 323 25.01 39.92 15.23
C SER A 323 25.06 39.50 16.69
N LEU A 324 24.39 38.39 17.02
CA LEU A 324 24.38 37.76 18.33
C LEU A 324 25.12 36.42 18.29
N GLU A 325 25.70 36.00 19.40
CA GLU A 325 26.43 34.71 19.49
C GLU A 325 25.50 33.50 19.58
N GLN A 326 24.27 33.67 20.07
CA GLN A 326 23.33 32.57 20.32
C GLN A 326 21.89 32.97 19.96
N LYS A 327 21.14 31.98 19.47
CA LYS A 327 19.69 32.09 19.21
C LYS A 327 18.93 32.25 20.53
N ASN A 328 17.86 33.03 20.50
CA ASN A 328 16.93 33.18 21.61
C ASN A 328 15.74 32.24 21.38
N GLU A 329 15.62 31.20 22.21
CA GLU A 329 14.55 30.19 22.09
C GLU A 329 13.13 30.75 22.27
N ASN A 330 13.00 31.97 22.81
CA ASN A 330 11.71 32.64 22.89
C ASN A 330 11.14 33.02 21.52
N TYR A 331 11.97 33.15 20.49
CA TYR A 331 11.57 33.55 19.13
C TYR A 331 11.64 32.40 18.11
N ASN A 332 11.57 31.15 18.56
CA ASN A 332 11.57 30.01 17.65
C ASN A 332 10.24 29.93 16.88
N LEU A 333 10.31 30.10 15.56
CA LEU A 333 9.15 30.04 14.65
C LEU A 333 8.93 28.66 14.04
N ARG A 334 9.93 27.76 14.08
CA ARG A 334 9.68 26.36 13.71
C ARG A 334 8.86 25.74 14.82
N SER A 335 7.78 25.06 14.44
CA SER A 335 6.98 24.29 15.37
C SER A 335 7.89 23.27 16.03
N VAL A 336 8.03 23.36 17.35
CA VAL A 336 8.43 22.20 18.12
C VAL A 336 7.15 21.39 18.24
N ASP A 337 6.86 20.52 17.26
CA ASP A 337 6.01 19.39 17.60
C ASP A 337 6.71 18.73 18.79
N LYS A 338 6.04 18.73 19.94
CA LYS A 338 6.62 18.24 21.19
C LYS A 338 7.06 16.78 21.05
N TYR A 339 6.54 16.09 20.03
CA TYR A 339 6.85 14.75 19.60
C TYR A 339 7.27 14.68 18.12
N GLN A 340 8.17 15.56 17.65
CA GLN A 340 8.86 15.34 16.37
C GLN A 340 9.50 13.92 16.35
N GLY A 341 9.00 13.04 15.48
CA GLY A 341 9.45 11.64 15.35
C GLY A 341 8.44 10.74 14.63
N ASP A 342 8.81 9.47 14.41
CA ASP A 342 8.03 8.43 13.71
C ASP A 342 6.83 7.91 14.54
N TYR A 343 6.03 8.81 15.12
CA TYR A 343 4.81 8.47 15.86
C TYR A 343 3.60 8.52 14.94
N GLU A 344 2.82 7.43 14.93
CA GLU A 344 1.65 7.32 14.06
C GLU A 344 0.51 8.25 14.52
N ILE A 345 -0.11 8.91 13.55
CA ILE A 345 -1.34 9.69 13.77
C ILE A 345 -2.50 8.71 13.83
N VAL A 346 -3.16 8.66 15.00
CA VAL A 346 -4.38 7.87 15.23
C VAL A 346 -5.59 8.59 14.64
N GLU A 347 -5.66 9.91 14.81
CA GLU A 347 -6.75 10.75 14.29
C GLU A 347 -6.24 12.18 14.04
N ASP A 348 -6.59 12.78 12.90
CA ASP A 348 -6.26 14.19 12.59
C ASP A 348 -7.47 15.08 12.87
N GLY A 349 -7.49 15.68 14.06
CA GLY A 349 -8.54 16.60 14.48
C GLY A 349 -8.72 17.82 13.56
N MET A 350 -7.70 18.18 12.77
CA MET A 350 -7.82 19.29 11.83
C MET A 350 -8.83 19.01 10.72
N ILE A 351 -8.96 17.75 10.29
CA ILE A 351 -9.96 17.34 9.28
C ILE A 351 -11.36 17.72 9.78
N HIS A 352 -11.66 17.46 11.05
CA HIS A 352 -12.96 17.79 11.65
C HIS A 352 -13.16 19.30 11.85
N MET A 353 -12.09 20.04 12.13
CA MET A 353 -12.17 21.51 12.21
C MET A 353 -12.39 22.15 10.83
N ASP A 354 -11.70 21.65 9.80
CA ASP A 354 -11.84 22.09 8.41
C ASP A 354 -13.23 21.74 7.87
N THR A 355 -13.79 20.62 8.29
CA THR A 355 -15.18 20.25 8.06
C THR A 355 -16.17 21.30 8.59
N VAL A 356 -16.04 21.70 9.85
CA VAL A 356 -16.89 22.74 10.46
C VAL A 356 -16.80 24.06 9.68
N LEU A 357 -15.58 24.47 9.33
CA LEU A 357 -15.31 25.70 8.58
C LEU A 357 -15.90 25.63 7.17
N CYS A 358 -15.55 24.60 6.40
CA CYS A 358 -15.85 24.50 4.98
C CYS A 358 -17.32 24.25 4.68
N LYS A 359 -18.03 23.57 5.59
CA LYS A 359 -19.48 23.33 5.48
C LYS A 359 -20.34 24.40 6.13
N HIS A 360 -19.73 25.48 6.66
CA HIS A 360 -20.44 26.58 7.34
C HIS A 360 -21.34 26.12 8.49
N ILE A 361 -20.85 25.18 9.30
CA ILE A 361 -21.61 24.66 10.44
C ILE A 361 -21.65 25.74 11.54
N ASP A 362 -22.83 26.02 12.10
CA ASP A 362 -23.06 27.10 13.08
C ASP A 362 -22.58 26.71 14.50
N VAL A 363 -21.30 26.34 14.61
CA VAL A 363 -20.59 26.05 15.86
C VAL A 363 -19.16 26.58 15.78
N PRO A 364 -18.48 26.83 16.92
CA PRO A 364 -17.06 27.18 16.91
C PRO A 364 -16.22 26.05 16.29
N GLU A 365 -15.24 26.39 15.45
CA GLU A 365 -14.38 25.39 14.76
C GLU A 365 -13.74 24.37 15.71
N ILE A 366 -13.37 24.81 16.92
CA ILE A 366 -12.79 23.95 17.96
C ILE A 366 -13.71 22.78 18.37
N ASN A 367 -15.01 22.83 18.02
CA ASN A 367 -15.92 21.69 18.20
C ASN A 367 -15.48 20.44 17.42
N GLY A 368 -14.72 20.59 16.34
CA GLY A 368 -14.10 19.48 15.64
C GLY A 368 -13.23 18.60 16.55
N LEU A 369 -12.73 19.11 17.68
CA LEU A 369 -11.87 18.38 18.62
C LEU A 369 -12.61 17.76 19.82
N SER A 370 -13.93 17.91 19.87
CA SER A 370 -14.74 17.53 21.03
C SER A 370 -14.67 16.03 21.33
N HIS A 371 -14.72 15.19 20.29
CA HIS A 371 -14.65 13.74 20.43
C HIS A 371 -13.23 13.26 20.80
N ILE A 372 -12.17 13.83 20.22
CA ILE A 372 -10.78 13.52 20.57
C ILE A 372 -10.53 13.86 22.04
N ALA A 373 -10.95 15.05 22.47
CA ALA A 373 -10.83 15.48 23.86
C ALA A 373 -11.61 14.55 24.80
N THR A 374 -12.85 14.19 24.46
CA THR A 374 -13.63 13.20 25.22
C THR A 374 -12.90 11.87 25.35
N PHE A 375 -12.33 11.35 24.26
CA PHE A 375 -11.59 10.10 24.27
C PHE A 375 -10.34 10.16 25.15
N ILE A 376 -9.56 11.25 25.07
CA ILE A 376 -8.37 11.43 25.94
C ILE A 376 -8.77 11.51 27.41
N ILE A 377 -9.82 12.25 27.75
CA ILE A 377 -10.33 12.34 29.14
C ILE A 377 -10.75 10.94 29.62
N TRP A 378 -11.49 10.19 28.80
CA TRP A 378 -11.93 8.84 29.12
C TRP A 378 -10.74 7.87 29.26
N ALA A 379 -9.77 7.91 28.35
CA ALA A 379 -8.57 7.09 28.39
C ALA A 379 -7.71 7.37 29.64
N MET A 380 -7.62 8.64 30.05
CA MET A 380 -6.96 9.04 31.29
C MET A 380 -7.62 8.40 32.52
N LYS A 381 -8.95 8.45 32.61
CA LYS A 381 -9.70 7.86 33.73
C LYS A 381 -9.55 6.33 33.80
N ASN A 382 -9.36 5.69 32.64
CA ASN A 382 -9.26 4.24 32.52
C ASN A 382 -7.81 3.72 32.51
N GLY A 383 -6.81 4.59 32.74
CA GLY A 383 -5.40 4.20 32.83
C GLY A 383 -4.79 3.72 31.51
N LEU A 384 -5.27 4.26 30.38
CA LEU A 384 -4.83 3.90 29.04
C LEU A 384 -3.79 4.85 28.46
N LEU A 385 -3.45 5.94 29.14
CA LEU A 385 -2.40 6.86 28.70
C LEU A 385 -1.00 6.32 29.04
N SER A 386 -0.01 6.68 28.21
CA SER A 386 1.40 6.32 28.43
C SER A 386 2.01 7.11 29.58
N GLU A 387 2.98 6.51 30.29
CA GLU A 387 3.70 7.20 31.37
C GLU A 387 4.41 8.46 30.87
N LYS A 388 5.04 8.36 29.68
CA LYS A 388 5.74 9.47 29.02
C LYS A 388 4.79 10.65 28.75
N PHE A 389 3.65 10.39 28.11
CA PHE A 389 2.66 11.43 27.81
C PHE A 389 2.13 12.08 29.08
N MET A 390 1.87 11.29 30.12
CA MET A 390 1.39 11.81 31.40
C MET A 390 2.43 12.69 32.12
N GLU A 391 3.71 12.33 32.09
CA GLU A 391 4.78 13.10 32.71
C GLU A 391 5.02 14.43 31.98
N GLU A 392 5.09 14.40 30.66
CA GLU A 392 5.41 15.56 29.83
C GLU A 392 4.24 16.57 29.74
N ASN A 393 2.99 16.10 29.94
CA ASN A 393 1.76 16.93 29.85
C ASN A 393 1.03 17.04 31.20
N LYS A 394 1.76 16.88 32.30
CA LYS A 394 1.21 16.82 33.66
C LYS A 394 0.31 18.00 34.04
N GLU A 395 0.67 19.22 33.66
CA GLU A 395 -0.08 20.42 34.05
C GLU A 395 -1.50 20.43 33.47
N ILE A 396 -1.63 20.19 32.16
CA ILE A 396 -2.94 20.14 31.51
C ILE A 396 -3.75 18.94 32.02
N LEU A 397 -3.13 17.77 32.22
CA LEU A 397 -3.83 16.57 32.70
C LEU A 397 -4.31 16.73 34.15
N GLN A 398 -3.57 17.46 34.98
CA GLN A 398 -4.03 17.82 36.33
C GLN A 398 -5.25 18.75 36.30
N ASP A 399 -5.28 19.69 35.35
CA ASP A 399 -6.43 20.58 35.19
C ASP A 399 -7.65 19.83 34.66
N VAL A 400 -7.46 18.92 33.69
CA VAL A 400 -8.49 17.99 33.19
C VAL A 400 -9.01 17.11 34.33
N ALA A 401 -8.14 16.55 35.17
CA ALA A 401 -8.56 15.72 36.31
C ALA A 401 -9.40 16.50 37.33
N LYS A 402 -9.20 17.82 37.44
CA LYS A 402 -9.92 18.70 38.38
C LYS A 402 -11.21 19.26 37.80
N ASN A 403 -11.19 19.66 36.53
CA ASN A 403 -12.25 20.47 35.91
C ASN A 403 -13.01 19.72 34.79
N GLY A 404 -12.59 18.51 34.42
CA GLY A 404 -13.22 17.71 33.37
C GLY A 404 -13.24 18.44 32.01
N THR A 405 -14.40 18.48 31.38
CA THR A 405 -14.61 19.12 30.06
C THR A 405 -14.40 20.64 30.06
N LYS A 406 -14.35 21.28 31.24
CA LYS A 406 -14.07 22.72 31.37
C LYS A 406 -12.58 23.07 31.29
N ALA A 407 -11.68 22.09 31.35
CA ALA A 407 -10.27 22.30 31.13
C ALA A 407 -10.00 22.65 29.65
N PRO A 408 -8.97 23.46 29.33
CA PRO A 408 -8.69 23.92 27.96
C PRO A 408 -7.97 22.85 27.13
N LEU A 409 -8.43 21.60 27.18
CA LEU A 409 -7.77 20.47 26.53
C LEU A 409 -7.81 20.59 25.00
N ARG A 410 -8.92 21.06 24.41
CA ARG A 410 -9.04 21.20 22.95
C ARG A 410 -8.07 22.26 22.42
N GLU A 411 -7.99 23.39 23.10
CA GLU A 411 -7.07 24.48 22.79
C GLU A 411 -5.61 24.02 22.97
N TYR A 412 -5.35 23.23 24.01
CA TYR A 412 -4.04 22.62 24.25
C TYR A 412 -3.65 21.65 23.13
N LEU A 413 -4.55 20.77 22.69
CA LEU A 413 -4.35 19.86 21.56
C LEU A 413 -4.05 20.61 20.28
N TYR A 414 -4.85 21.62 19.95
CA TYR A 414 -4.62 22.47 18.79
C TYR A 414 -3.23 23.11 18.81
N SER A 415 -2.83 23.69 19.95
CA SER A 415 -1.60 24.48 20.05
C SER A 415 -0.32 23.65 20.19
N ASN A 416 -0.40 22.45 20.78
CA ASN A 416 0.79 21.65 21.13
C ASN A 416 0.93 20.37 20.31
N PHE A 417 -0.13 19.94 19.62
CA PHE A 417 -0.18 18.67 18.89
C PHE A 417 -0.82 18.80 17.51
N ASP A 418 -0.98 20.02 16.99
CA ASP A 418 -1.65 20.27 15.71
C ASP A 418 -3.05 19.64 15.62
N ALA A 419 -3.73 19.56 16.76
CA ALA A 419 -5.02 18.90 16.91
C ALA A 419 -5.03 17.38 16.64
N GLN A 420 -3.86 16.73 16.59
CA GLN A 420 -3.72 15.31 16.31
C GLN A 420 -3.78 14.46 17.58
N LEU A 421 -4.42 13.30 17.44
CA LEU A 421 -4.31 12.18 18.37
C LEU A 421 -3.19 11.27 17.87
N ARG A 422 -2.20 10.96 18.71
CA ARG A 422 -1.05 10.13 18.33
C ARG A 422 -0.92 8.88 19.19
N ASP A 423 -0.29 7.85 18.65
CA ASP A 423 -0.01 6.58 19.31
C ASP A 423 0.75 6.75 20.64
N VAL A 424 1.72 7.68 20.70
CA VAL A 424 2.57 7.97 21.87
C VAL A 424 1.77 8.41 23.10
N PHE A 425 0.51 8.81 22.93
CA PHE A 425 -0.36 9.19 24.03
C PHE A 425 -0.75 7.98 24.88
N PHE A 426 -0.67 6.77 24.33
CA PHE A 426 -1.27 5.57 24.90
C PHE A 426 -0.24 4.55 25.41
N SER A 427 -0.60 3.85 26.49
CA SER A 427 0.14 2.68 26.94
C SER A 427 -0.03 1.52 25.95
N GLU A 428 0.71 0.43 26.10
CA GLU A 428 0.56 -0.77 25.26
C GLU A 428 -0.89 -1.28 25.22
N LYS A 429 -1.57 -1.32 26.39
CA LYS A 429 -3.00 -1.66 26.46
C LYS A 429 -3.88 -0.61 25.77
N GLY A 430 -3.55 0.67 25.95
CA GLY A 430 -4.25 1.77 25.29
C GLY A 430 -4.15 1.67 23.77
N LEU A 431 -2.98 1.37 23.23
CA LEU A 431 -2.74 1.17 21.80
C LEU A 431 -3.54 0.00 21.23
N ARG A 432 -3.58 -1.15 21.93
CA ARG A 432 -4.43 -2.27 21.50
C ARG A 432 -5.92 -1.88 21.47
N PHE A 433 -6.39 -1.06 22.42
CA PHE A 433 -7.76 -0.58 22.38
C PHE A 433 -7.98 0.42 21.25
N VAL A 434 -7.06 1.35 21.04
CA VAL A 434 -7.10 2.32 19.94
C VAL A 434 -7.14 1.62 18.59
N GLY A 435 -6.30 0.60 18.37
CA GLY A 435 -6.34 -0.22 17.15
C GLY A 435 -7.72 -0.86 16.92
N TYR A 436 -8.33 -1.42 17.97
CA TYR A 436 -9.69 -1.95 17.87
C TYR A 436 -10.77 -0.87 17.67
N TYR A 437 -10.61 0.29 18.30
CA TYR A 437 -11.64 1.31 18.42
C TYR A 437 -11.65 2.29 17.23
N TYR A 438 -10.47 2.72 16.76
CA TYR A 438 -10.27 3.63 15.63
C TYR A 438 -9.89 2.91 14.33
N ASN A 439 -9.09 1.84 14.36
CA ASN A 439 -8.46 1.26 13.16
C ASN A 439 -9.03 -0.10 12.76
N ASN A 440 -10.30 -0.37 13.05
CA ASN A 440 -10.93 -1.63 12.69
C ASN A 440 -11.20 -1.65 11.18
N ASP A 441 -10.66 -2.64 10.46
CA ASP A 441 -10.75 -2.84 9.00
C ASP A 441 -12.18 -3.04 8.44
N ARG A 442 -13.21 -2.86 9.28
CA ARG A 442 -14.61 -2.90 8.90
C ARG A 442 -15.04 -1.55 8.33
N PHE A 443 -16.03 -1.56 7.42
CA PHE A 443 -16.63 -0.36 6.81
C PHE A 443 -17.00 0.77 7.80
N THR A 444 -17.21 0.46 9.08
CA THR A 444 -17.40 1.43 10.16
C THR A 444 -16.65 1.01 11.41
N THR A 445 -15.84 1.91 11.97
CA THR A 445 -15.10 1.67 13.20
C THR A 445 -16.03 1.72 14.42
N PRO A 446 -15.71 1.04 15.54
CA PRO A 446 -16.49 1.19 16.76
C PRO A 446 -16.60 2.65 17.20
N TYR A 447 -15.51 3.42 17.09
CA TYR A 447 -15.51 4.84 17.39
C TYR A 447 -16.58 5.62 16.62
N THR A 448 -16.57 5.57 15.28
CA THR A 448 -17.54 6.28 14.44
C THR A 448 -18.97 5.89 14.82
N ARG A 449 -19.23 4.59 14.99
CA ARG A 449 -20.55 4.10 15.42
C ARG A 449 -20.99 4.65 16.77
N ASN A 450 -20.11 4.69 17.77
CA ASN A 450 -20.46 5.16 19.11
C ASN A 450 -20.88 6.64 19.10
N ILE A 451 -20.11 7.44 18.36
CA ILE A 451 -20.35 8.86 18.19
C ILE A 451 -21.64 9.11 17.38
N ASP A 452 -21.87 8.35 16.31
CA ASP A 452 -23.10 8.42 15.51
C ASP A 452 -24.35 7.97 16.27
N GLU A 453 -24.27 6.88 17.03
CA GLU A 453 -25.38 6.40 17.86
C GLU A 453 -25.76 7.45 18.91
N TYR A 454 -24.78 8.12 19.50
CA TYR A 454 -25.02 9.23 20.42
C TYR A 454 -25.66 10.44 19.71
N ALA A 455 -25.11 10.87 18.58
CA ALA A 455 -25.67 11.98 17.80
C ALA A 455 -27.11 11.70 17.35
N MET A 456 -27.39 10.48 16.87
CA MET A 456 -28.74 10.04 16.49
C MET A 456 -29.70 10.02 17.68
N LYS A 457 -29.24 9.64 18.88
CA LYS A 457 -30.04 9.70 20.12
C LYS A 457 -30.42 11.14 20.48
N ILE A 458 -29.53 12.11 20.29
CA ILE A 458 -29.75 13.52 20.62
C ILE A 458 -30.65 14.21 19.59
N PHE A 459 -30.35 14.05 18.30
CA PHE A 459 -31.06 14.76 17.23
C PHE A 459 -32.31 14.05 16.73
N GLY A 460 -32.43 12.74 17.00
CA GLY A 460 -33.47 11.88 16.42
C GLY A 460 -33.16 11.47 14.97
N GLU A 461 -33.72 10.34 14.55
CA GLU A 461 -33.43 9.70 13.25
C GLU A 461 -33.73 10.61 12.04
N GLU A 462 -34.82 11.40 12.12
CA GLU A 462 -35.25 12.30 11.03
C GLU A 462 -34.22 13.41 10.77
N ARG A 463 -33.75 14.09 11.82
CA ARG A 463 -32.73 15.14 11.68
C ARG A 463 -31.35 14.55 11.42
N TYR A 464 -31.03 13.41 12.04
CA TYR A 464 -29.75 12.73 11.83
C TYR A 464 -29.49 12.40 10.35
N ARG A 465 -30.51 11.91 9.64
CA ARG A 465 -30.44 11.58 8.20
C ARG A 465 -30.72 12.75 7.26
N SER A 466 -30.78 13.98 7.78
CA SER A 466 -31.05 15.15 6.94
C SER A 466 -29.79 15.62 6.21
N ASP A 467 -29.99 16.34 5.11
CA ASP A 467 -28.92 17.02 4.37
C ASP A 467 -28.19 18.09 5.21
N GLU A 468 -28.72 18.45 6.40
CA GLU A 468 -28.07 19.34 7.37
C GLU A 468 -26.75 18.74 7.87
N PHE A 469 -26.72 17.43 8.15
CA PHE A 469 -25.59 16.79 8.81
C PHE A 469 -24.65 16.05 7.88
N LYS A 470 -25.12 15.51 6.75
CA LYS A 470 -24.29 14.80 5.75
C LYS A 470 -23.26 13.82 6.37
N ASN A 471 -23.67 13.01 7.34
CA ASN A 471 -22.82 12.05 8.10
C ASN A 471 -21.82 12.67 9.10
N GLU A 472 -22.04 13.90 9.55
CA GLU A 472 -21.17 14.60 10.51
C GLU A 472 -21.94 15.17 11.68
N ALA A 473 -23.05 14.53 12.05
CA ALA A 473 -23.91 14.99 13.15
C ALA A 473 -23.13 15.26 14.45
N TYR A 474 -22.01 14.57 14.65
CA TYR A 474 -21.17 14.72 15.83
C TYR A 474 -20.50 16.08 16.00
N VAL A 475 -20.18 16.81 14.91
CA VAL A 475 -19.57 18.15 15.05
C VAL A 475 -20.60 19.20 15.49
N PHE A 476 -21.90 18.93 15.31
CA PHE A 476 -23.00 19.80 15.73
C PHE A 476 -23.33 19.67 17.23
N LEU A 477 -22.77 18.68 17.91
CA LEU A 477 -23.03 18.47 19.33
C LEU A 477 -22.30 19.52 20.17
N GLU A 478 -23.04 20.20 21.06
CA GLU A 478 -22.44 21.13 22.03
C GLU A 478 -21.51 20.36 22.97
N TYR A 479 -20.29 20.89 23.18
CA TYR A 479 -19.30 20.23 24.03
C TYR A 479 -19.41 20.69 25.49
N ASP A 480 -19.96 19.81 26.34
CA ASP A 480 -20.08 20.03 27.77
C ASP A 480 -20.00 18.71 28.57
N GLU A 481 -20.34 18.75 29.87
CA GLU A 481 -20.39 17.54 30.71
C GLU A 481 -21.50 16.57 30.28
N GLU A 482 -22.61 17.04 29.70
CA GLU A 482 -23.70 16.16 29.23
C GLU A 482 -23.27 15.40 27.98
N TYR A 483 -22.61 16.07 27.04
CA TYR A 483 -21.95 15.45 25.89
C TYR A 483 -20.97 14.35 26.32
N TYR A 484 -20.05 14.70 27.21
CA TYR A 484 -19.04 13.75 27.69
C TYR A 484 -19.68 12.51 28.32
N ASN A 485 -20.60 12.69 29.28
CA ASN A 485 -21.26 11.57 29.96
C ASN A 485 -22.09 10.73 28.97
N GLY A 486 -22.68 11.37 27.97
CA GLY A 486 -23.47 10.71 26.95
C GLY A 486 -22.65 9.83 26.02
N VAL A 487 -21.47 10.28 25.61
CA VAL A 487 -20.53 9.51 24.79
C VAL A 487 -19.81 8.43 25.62
N GLU A 488 -19.40 8.74 26.85
CA GLU A 488 -18.71 7.82 27.78
C GLU A 488 -19.46 6.49 27.94
N GLU A 489 -20.80 6.50 28.03
CA GLU A 489 -21.62 5.27 28.13
C GLU A 489 -21.37 4.29 26.97
N TYR A 490 -21.21 4.80 25.75
CA TYR A 490 -20.95 3.98 24.57
C TYR A 490 -19.50 3.49 24.56
N ILE A 491 -18.54 4.37 24.89
CA ILE A 491 -17.12 3.99 24.97
C ILE A 491 -16.94 2.89 26.01
N ASP A 492 -17.54 3.02 27.20
CA ASP A 492 -17.49 2.02 28.26
C ASP A 492 -18.06 0.68 27.82
N LYS A 493 -19.21 0.67 27.15
CA LYS A 493 -19.81 -0.56 26.63
C LYS A 493 -18.88 -1.25 25.62
N THR A 494 -18.29 -0.48 24.72
CA THR A 494 -17.36 -0.98 23.70
C THR A 494 -16.06 -1.49 24.34
N TYR A 495 -15.49 -0.73 25.27
CA TYR A 495 -14.27 -1.10 25.99
C TYR A 495 -14.46 -2.33 26.85
N ASN A 496 -15.58 -2.45 27.59
CA ASN A 496 -15.84 -3.63 28.41
C ASN A 496 -15.96 -4.89 27.55
N HIS A 497 -16.69 -4.82 26.43
CA HIS A 497 -16.76 -5.93 25.49
C HIS A 497 -15.39 -6.31 24.93
N TRP A 498 -14.61 -5.33 24.47
CA TRP A 498 -13.25 -5.55 23.98
C TRP A 498 -12.34 -6.13 25.07
N ASN A 499 -12.34 -5.56 26.26
CA ASN A 499 -11.46 -5.94 27.34
C ASN A 499 -11.76 -7.37 27.83
N GLU A 500 -13.03 -7.75 27.88
CA GLU A 500 -13.47 -9.07 28.37
C GLU A 500 -13.35 -10.19 27.34
N ASN A 501 -13.55 -9.90 26.05
CA ASN A 501 -13.66 -10.93 25.01
C ASN A 501 -12.48 -10.94 24.04
N ILE A 502 -11.80 -9.80 23.85
CA ILE A 502 -10.76 -9.63 22.83
C ILE A 502 -9.40 -9.47 23.51
N TYR A 503 -9.21 -8.43 24.31
CA TYR A 503 -7.93 -8.15 24.97
C TYR A 503 -7.53 -9.29 25.91
N SER A 504 -8.46 -9.78 26.73
CA SER A 504 -8.23 -10.93 27.62
C SER A 504 -7.73 -12.17 26.85
N ARG A 505 -8.37 -12.50 25.72
CA ARG A 505 -7.97 -13.63 24.86
C ARG A 505 -6.62 -13.38 24.18
N SER A 506 -6.30 -12.12 23.86
CA SER A 506 -5.02 -11.74 23.26
C SER A 506 -3.81 -11.87 24.20
N LEU A 507 -4.05 -12.00 25.51
CA LEU A 507 -3.00 -12.29 26.50
C LEU A 507 -2.69 -13.79 26.61
N GLU A 508 -3.51 -14.65 26.02
CA GLU A 508 -3.28 -16.09 25.92
C GLU A 508 -2.47 -16.41 24.65
N PRO A 509 -1.78 -17.55 24.55
CA PRO A 509 -1.13 -17.96 23.30
C PRO A 509 -2.12 -18.07 22.13
N VAL A 510 -1.63 -17.96 20.88
CA VAL A 510 -2.48 -18.14 19.70
C VAL A 510 -3.10 -19.55 19.73
N MET A 511 -2.26 -20.56 19.96
CA MET A 511 -2.66 -21.95 20.17
C MET A 511 -2.72 -22.28 21.68
N ARG A 512 -3.91 -22.45 22.25
CA ARG A 512 -4.06 -22.91 23.65
C ARG A 512 -4.01 -24.43 23.71
N GLU A 513 -3.96 -24.97 24.92
CA GLU A 513 -3.88 -26.42 25.14
C GLU A 513 -5.02 -27.17 24.43
N GLU A 514 -6.23 -26.62 24.39
CA GLU A 514 -7.37 -27.26 23.70
C GLU A 514 -7.21 -27.27 22.18
N GLU A 515 -6.65 -26.23 21.56
CA GLU A 515 -6.36 -26.22 20.13
C GLU A 515 -5.22 -27.19 19.79
N ILE A 516 -4.21 -27.30 20.66
CA ILE A 516 -3.10 -28.26 20.53
C ILE A 516 -3.59 -29.70 20.69
N GLU A 517 -4.44 -29.99 21.68
CA GLU A 517 -5.05 -31.32 21.86
C GLU A 517 -5.90 -31.71 20.67
N LYS A 518 -6.70 -30.77 20.15
CA LYS A 518 -7.55 -31.01 18.97
C LYS A 518 -6.74 -31.29 17.72
N ILE A 519 -5.72 -30.49 17.42
CA ILE A 519 -4.89 -30.70 16.23
C ILE A 519 -4.04 -31.97 16.36
N SER A 520 -3.53 -32.27 17.56
CA SER A 520 -2.79 -33.52 17.83
C SER A 520 -3.67 -34.75 17.65
N GLY A 521 -4.95 -34.67 18.03
CA GLY A 521 -5.91 -35.76 17.89
C GLY A 521 -6.15 -36.20 16.44
N PHE A 522 -5.83 -35.36 15.44
CA PHE A 522 -5.90 -35.77 14.03
C PHE A 522 -4.88 -36.84 13.64
N LEU A 523 -3.80 -37.02 14.42
CA LEU A 523 -2.80 -38.07 14.19
C LEU A 523 -3.35 -39.49 14.46
N ASP A 524 -4.35 -39.62 15.33
CA ASP A 524 -4.85 -40.91 15.80
C ASP A 524 -5.93 -41.49 14.86
N GLY A 525 -5.50 -42.18 13.80
CA GLY A 525 -6.34 -43.13 13.05
C GLY A 525 -7.09 -42.61 11.83
N ASP A 526 -6.74 -41.42 11.32
CA ASP A 526 -7.39 -40.81 10.16
C ASP A 526 -6.47 -40.72 8.93
N GLU A 527 -6.90 -41.26 7.80
CA GLU A 527 -6.31 -40.94 6.49
C GLU A 527 -6.52 -39.43 6.20
N GLY A 528 -5.51 -38.77 5.63
CA GLY A 528 -5.57 -37.34 5.28
C GLY A 528 -5.50 -36.36 6.46
N TYR A 529 -4.91 -36.76 7.59
CA TYR A 529 -4.77 -35.91 8.79
C TYR A 529 -4.20 -34.51 8.52
N PHE A 530 -3.29 -34.38 7.55
CA PHE A 530 -2.65 -33.12 7.17
C PHE A 530 -3.65 -32.09 6.62
N TRP A 531 -4.64 -32.52 5.83
CA TRP A 531 -5.72 -31.64 5.34
C TRP A 531 -6.59 -31.13 6.49
N LYS A 532 -6.93 -32.01 7.44
CA LYS A 532 -7.69 -31.61 8.64
C LYS A 532 -6.92 -30.60 9.49
N MET A 533 -5.60 -30.78 9.62
CA MET A 533 -4.74 -29.84 10.33
C MET A 533 -4.71 -28.47 9.64
N THR A 534 -4.51 -28.42 8.32
CA THR A 534 -4.47 -27.16 7.57
C THR A 534 -5.81 -26.42 7.62
N ASP A 535 -6.92 -27.14 7.41
CA ASP A 535 -8.26 -26.55 7.45
C ASP A 535 -8.59 -25.98 8.84
N TYR A 536 -8.17 -26.68 9.89
CA TYR A 536 -8.37 -26.24 11.25
C TYR A 536 -7.55 -24.99 11.59
N LEU A 537 -6.27 -24.96 11.19
CA LEU A 537 -5.39 -23.81 11.42
C LEU A 537 -5.88 -22.59 10.64
N ASP A 538 -6.28 -22.73 9.36
CA ASP A 538 -6.84 -21.64 8.57
C ASP A 538 -8.13 -21.09 9.20
N ALA A 539 -9.05 -21.96 9.62
CA ALA A 539 -10.29 -21.54 10.29
C ALA A 539 -10.03 -20.80 11.61
N LEU A 540 -9.11 -21.32 12.45
CA LEU A 540 -8.72 -20.69 13.71
C LEU A 540 -8.06 -19.33 13.45
N GLY A 541 -7.13 -19.27 12.50
CA GLY A 541 -6.42 -18.06 12.13
C GLY A 541 -7.38 -16.95 11.69
N ARG A 542 -8.29 -17.27 10.76
CA ARG A 542 -9.32 -16.34 10.29
C ARG A 542 -10.24 -15.88 11.43
N GLU A 543 -10.70 -16.78 12.28
CA GLU A 543 -11.56 -16.40 13.42
C GLU A 543 -10.87 -15.38 14.34
N LEU A 544 -9.61 -15.63 14.69
CA LEU A 544 -8.84 -14.77 15.60
C LEU A 544 -8.54 -13.39 14.99
N VAL A 545 -8.31 -13.33 13.68
CA VAL A 545 -8.12 -12.07 12.94
C VAL A 545 -9.43 -11.31 12.79
N ASP A 546 -10.50 -11.98 12.34
CA ASP A 546 -11.81 -11.37 12.08
C ASP A 546 -12.45 -10.80 13.36
N THR A 547 -12.16 -11.43 14.51
CA THR A 547 -12.58 -10.96 15.83
C THR A 547 -11.67 -9.87 16.42
N GLY A 548 -10.51 -9.63 15.80
CA GLY A 548 -9.54 -8.62 16.24
C GLY A 548 -8.75 -9.01 17.49
N VAL A 549 -8.67 -10.31 17.80
CA VAL A 549 -7.91 -10.83 18.94
C VAL A 549 -6.41 -10.79 18.65
N PHE A 550 -6.03 -11.20 17.43
CA PHE A 550 -4.66 -11.17 16.94
C PHE A 550 -4.61 -10.61 15.52
N THR A 551 -3.49 -9.99 15.16
CA THR A 551 -3.17 -9.69 13.76
C THR A 551 -2.66 -10.94 13.03
N ASN A 552 -2.67 -10.92 11.69
CA ASN A 552 -2.03 -11.98 10.90
C ASN A 552 -0.55 -12.16 11.30
N GLU A 553 0.16 -11.05 11.53
CA GLU A 553 1.57 -11.10 11.95
C GLU A 553 1.73 -11.77 13.31
N GLU A 554 0.88 -11.45 14.30
CA GLU A 554 0.91 -12.12 15.60
C GLU A 554 0.68 -13.64 15.46
N ILE A 555 -0.30 -14.05 14.64
CA ILE A 555 -0.58 -15.48 14.38
C ILE A 555 0.61 -16.18 13.72
N PHE A 556 1.16 -15.60 12.66
CA PHE A 556 2.27 -16.21 11.93
C PHE A 556 3.60 -16.12 12.69
N SER A 557 3.72 -15.22 13.68
CA SER A 557 4.85 -15.15 14.60
C SER A 557 4.79 -16.20 15.72
N ASP A 558 3.61 -16.78 15.99
CA ASP A 558 3.42 -17.79 17.03
C ASP A 558 4.11 -19.10 16.66
N LEU A 559 5.01 -19.54 17.54
CA LEU A 559 5.88 -20.68 17.28
C LEU A 559 5.10 -22.00 17.20
N GLU A 560 4.07 -22.20 18.03
CA GLU A 560 3.28 -23.44 18.03
C GLU A 560 2.42 -23.52 16.77
N TYR A 561 1.72 -22.43 16.42
CA TYR A 561 0.96 -22.33 15.17
C TYR A 561 1.86 -22.63 13.96
N SER A 562 3.04 -21.99 13.91
CA SER A 562 4.03 -22.18 12.85
C SER A 562 4.56 -23.61 12.78
N LEU A 563 4.85 -24.24 13.94
CA LEU A 563 5.30 -25.64 14.00
C LEU A 563 4.26 -26.60 13.45
N TRP A 564 2.98 -26.44 13.81
CA TRP A 564 1.89 -27.29 13.32
C TRP A 564 1.61 -27.06 11.84
N LEU A 565 1.62 -25.81 11.39
CA LEU A 565 1.45 -25.47 9.98
C LEU A 565 2.55 -26.08 9.11
N LEU A 566 3.82 -25.94 9.51
CA LEU A 566 4.95 -26.57 8.85
C LEU A 566 4.81 -28.09 8.80
N PHE A 567 4.41 -28.70 9.91
CA PHE A 567 4.21 -30.15 9.97
C PHE A 567 3.13 -30.62 9.00
N ALA A 568 1.98 -29.96 8.99
CA ALA A 568 0.87 -30.33 8.12
C ALA A 568 1.26 -30.19 6.65
N VAL A 569 1.86 -29.06 6.27
CA VAL A 569 2.15 -28.75 4.86
C VAL A 569 3.30 -29.58 4.28
N ILE A 570 4.34 -29.87 5.07
CA ILE A 570 5.42 -30.78 4.62
C ILE A 570 4.87 -32.20 4.38
N ASN A 571 4.00 -32.69 5.26
CA ASN A 571 3.41 -34.03 5.10
C ASN A 571 2.39 -34.09 3.97
N MET A 572 1.64 -33.01 3.74
CA MET A 572 0.72 -32.87 2.62
C MET A 572 1.45 -32.92 1.27
N GLY A 573 2.65 -32.31 1.19
CA GLY A 573 3.51 -32.44 0.01
C GLY A 573 3.03 -31.68 -1.22
N VAL A 574 2.07 -30.75 -1.06
CA VAL A 574 1.52 -29.96 -2.16
C VAL A 574 2.35 -28.68 -2.32
N TYR A 575 2.97 -28.53 -3.49
CA TYR A 575 3.91 -27.45 -3.79
C TYR A 575 3.34 -26.04 -3.54
N ASP A 576 2.12 -25.76 -3.98
CA ASP A 576 1.50 -24.44 -3.83
C ASP A 576 1.34 -24.02 -2.37
N TYR A 577 0.90 -24.95 -1.51
CA TYR A 577 0.80 -24.70 -0.08
C TYR A 577 2.18 -24.50 0.54
N MET A 578 3.20 -25.27 0.13
CA MET A 578 4.57 -25.08 0.61
C MET A 578 5.10 -23.69 0.22
N GLN A 579 4.84 -23.22 -1.00
CA GLN A 579 5.25 -21.88 -1.46
C GLN A 579 4.57 -20.76 -0.69
N TRP A 580 3.29 -20.91 -0.34
CA TRP A 580 2.59 -19.96 0.52
C TRP A 580 3.14 -19.99 1.95
N VAL A 581 3.21 -21.18 2.56
CA VAL A 581 3.70 -21.38 3.94
C VAL A 581 5.11 -20.86 4.11
N ARG A 582 6.00 -21.06 3.13
CA ARG A 582 7.39 -20.56 3.11
C ARG A 582 7.48 -19.11 3.58
N ARG A 583 6.61 -18.26 3.04
CA ARG A 583 6.63 -16.81 3.29
C ARG A 583 6.08 -16.46 4.66
N VAL A 584 4.94 -17.04 5.01
CA VAL A 584 4.24 -16.65 6.25
C VAL A 584 4.96 -17.18 7.49
N VAL A 585 5.49 -18.40 7.47
CA VAL A 585 6.13 -18.97 8.67
C VAL A 585 7.48 -18.34 8.98
N ALA A 586 8.16 -17.73 7.99
CA ALA A 586 9.40 -16.99 8.21
C ALA A 586 9.22 -15.86 9.26
N ILE A 587 8.00 -15.34 9.43
CA ILE A 587 7.65 -14.35 10.46
C ILE A 587 7.92 -14.90 11.88
N ALA A 588 7.80 -16.22 12.11
CA ALA A 588 8.09 -16.86 13.40
C ALA A 588 9.59 -17.03 13.70
N GLU A 589 10.49 -16.79 12.75
CA GLU A 589 11.92 -17.07 12.92
C GLU A 589 12.54 -16.38 14.16
N PRO A 590 12.25 -15.10 14.49
CA PRO A 590 12.77 -14.46 15.69
C PRO A 590 12.37 -15.18 16.98
N ASN A 591 11.20 -15.83 16.97
CA ASN A 591 10.64 -16.57 18.09
C ASN A 591 11.08 -18.05 18.12
N ALA A 592 11.71 -18.55 17.06
CA ALA A 592 12.15 -19.95 16.93
C ALA A 592 13.46 -20.28 17.66
N LYS A 593 14.09 -19.31 18.34
CA LYS A 593 15.32 -19.52 19.09
C LYS A 593 15.17 -20.66 20.12
N GLY A 594 16.08 -21.63 20.09
CA GLY A 594 16.02 -22.84 20.91
C GLY A 594 15.07 -23.94 20.41
N SER A 595 14.39 -23.74 19.27
CA SER A 595 13.55 -24.75 18.60
C SER A 595 14.23 -25.25 17.34
N GLY A 596 15.14 -26.22 17.49
CA GLY A 596 15.79 -26.83 16.32
C GLY A 596 14.79 -27.61 15.46
N LYS A 597 13.70 -28.09 16.05
CA LYS A 597 12.54 -28.65 15.34
C LYS A 597 11.92 -27.67 14.32
N TRP A 598 11.78 -26.39 14.67
CA TRP A 598 11.24 -25.38 13.74
C TRP A 598 12.20 -25.16 12.57
N PHE A 599 13.49 -24.92 12.86
CA PHE A 599 14.52 -24.73 11.84
C PHE A 599 14.67 -25.94 10.92
N TYR A 600 14.61 -27.16 11.48
CA TYR A 600 14.60 -28.39 10.70
C TYR A 600 13.40 -28.45 9.76
N ARG A 601 12.17 -28.20 10.26
CA ARG A 601 10.96 -28.25 9.43
C ARG A 601 11.00 -27.18 8.34
N TYR A 602 11.44 -25.97 8.66
CA TYR A 602 11.60 -24.91 7.68
C TYR A 602 12.65 -25.28 6.62
N ALA A 603 13.79 -25.84 7.01
CA ALA A 603 14.80 -26.36 6.08
C ALA A 603 14.27 -27.48 5.18
N VAL A 604 13.42 -28.37 5.70
CA VAL A 604 12.74 -29.41 4.90
C VAL A 604 11.78 -28.78 3.89
N LEU A 605 10.98 -27.80 4.31
CA LEU A 605 10.09 -27.07 3.41
C LEU A 605 10.88 -26.38 2.29
N LEU A 606 11.94 -25.64 2.63
CA LEU A 606 12.84 -25.00 1.66
C LEU A 606 13.45 -26.01 0.70
N THR A 607 13.86 -27.17 1.22
CA THR A 607 14.36 -28.27 0.38
C THR A 607 13.30 -28.69 -0.62
N ASN A 608 12.08 -28.98 -0.18
CA ASN A 608 10.99 -29.45 -1.04
C ASN A 608 10.57 -28.44 -2.12
N VAL A 609 10.81 -27.14 -1.91
CA VAL A 609 10.60 -26.11 -2.93
C VAL A 609 11.85 -25.78 -3.75
N GLY A 610 12.96 -26.48 -3.53
CA GLY A 610 14.19 -26.37 -4.35
C GLY A 610 15.16 -25.26 -3.94
N GLU A 611 14.98 -24.65 -2.77
CA GLU A 611 15.85 -23.58 -2.21
C GLU A 611 16.98 -24.21 -1.39
N LEU A 612 17.86 -24.97 -2.05
CA LEU A 612 18.78 -25.89 -1.37
C LEU A 612 19.89 -25.18 -0.56
N GLU A 613 20.40 -24.06 -1.04
CA GLU A 613 21.42 -23.26 -0.35
C GLU A 613 20.88 -22.68 0.95
N GLU A 614 19.69 -22.08 0.90
CA GLU A 614 19.02 -21.52 2.07
C GLU A 614 18.63 -22.65 3.05
N ALA A 615 18.12 -23.77 2.54
CA ALA A 615 17.85 -24.96 3.34
C ALA A 615 19.08 -25.46 4.11
N LEU A 616 20.27 -25.44 3.49
CA LEU A 616 21.52 -25.84 4.15
C LEU A 616 21.86 -24.91 5.32
N GLU A 617 21.66 -23.61 5.16
CA GLU A 617 21.88 -22.64 6.24
C GLU A 617 20.94 -22.89 7.42
N TYR A 618 19.65 -23.05 7.15
CA TYR A 618 18.66 -23.35 8.19
C TYR A 618 18.88 -24.71 8.85
N ALA A 619 19.29 -25.73 8.10
CA ALA A 619 19.62 -27.03 8.67
C ALA A 619 20.84 -26.94 9.62
N LYS A 620 21.88 -26.17 9.25
CA LYS A 620 23.04 -25.88 10.11
C LYS A 620 22.62 -25.13 11.38
N ARG A 621 21.67 -24.19 11.28
CA ARG A 621 21.11 -23.48 12.44
C ARG A 621 20.30 -24.41 13.32
N GLY A 622 19.44 -25.26 12.76
CA GLY A 622 18.59 -26.18 13.53
C GLY A 622 19.35 -27.12 14.43
N VAL A 623 20.41 -27.76 13.92
CA VAL A 623 21.27 -28.65 14.74
C VAL A 623 22.10 -27.91 15.79
N LYS A 624 22.29 -26.59 15.63
CA LYS A 624 22.99 -25.76 16.61
C LYS A 624 22.04 -25.32 17.73
N GLU A 625 20.80 -25.01 17.39
CA GLU A 625 19.76 -24.57 18.33
C GLU A 625 19.24 -25.73 19.19
N GLU A 626 19.09 -26.92 18.61
CA GLU A 626 18.68 -28.14 19.33
C GLU A 626 19.50 -29.36 18.83
N PRO A 627 20.74 -29.53 19.33
CA PRO A 627 21.62 -30.63 18.91
C PRO A 627 21.06 -32.02 19.21
N GLU A 628 20.11 -32.10 20.13
CA GLU A 628 19.53 -33.36 20.60
C GLU A 628 18.35 -33.81 19.74
N TYR A 629 17.95 -33.03 18.73
CA TYR A 629 16.92 -33.38 17.78
C TYR A 629 17.51 -34.16 16.58
N PRO A 630 17.37 -35.50 16.52
CA PRO A 630 18.10 -36.34 15.56
C PRO A 630 17.79 -36.03 14.10
N TRP A 631 16.54 -35.69 13.80
CA TRP A 631 16.07 -35.48 12.43
C TRP A 631 16.68 -34.23 11.78
N GLY A 632 17.09 -33.24 12.59
CA GLY A 632 17.85 -32.07 12.12
C GLY A 632 19.20 -32.48 11.51
N TRP A 633 19.91 -33.40 12.18
CA TRP A 633 21.20 -33.93 11.71
C TRP A 633 21.04 -34.77 10.44
N LEU A 634 19.98 -35.56 10.38
CA LEU A 634 19.65 -36.37 9.21
C LEU A 634 19.46 -35.50 7.96
N HIS A 635 18.67 -34.44 8.07
CA HIS A 635 18.43 -33.50 6.96
C HIS A 635 19.66 -32.69 6.59
N LEU A 636 20.43 -32.23 7.58
CA LEU A 636 21.71 -31.57 7.34
C LEU A 636 22.68 -32.46 6.55
N ALA A 637 22.73 -33.76 6.86
CA ALA A 637 23.57 -34.70 6.12
C ALA A 637 23.14 -34.84 4.64
N LYS A 638 21.83 -34.86 4.34
CA LYS A 638 21.30 -34.88 2.97
C LYS A 638 21.79 -33.66 2.16
N LEU A 639 21.67 -32.47 2.74
CA LEU A 639 22.07 -31.21 2.10
C LEU A 639 23.60 -31.11 1.96
N GLN A 640 24.37 -31.44 3.00
CA GLN A 640 25.84 -31.46 2.93
C GLN A 640 26.35 -32.40 1.83
N ALA A 641 25.76 -33.59 1.71
CA ALA A 641 26.13 -34.54 0.68
C ALA A 641 25.83 -34.00 -0.73
N HIS A 642 24.67 -33.35 -0.93
CA HIS A 642 24.32 -32.70 -2.19
C HIS A 642 25.35 -31.64 -2.62
N PHE A 643 25.80 -30.80 -1.69
CA PHE A 643 26.83 -29.79 -1.95
C PHE A 643 28.27 -30.35 -1.98
N GLY A 644 28.45 -31.67 -2.00
CA GLY A 644 29.75 -32.32 -2.10
C GLY A 644 30.57 -32.38 -0.81
N GLU A 645 30.00 -31.97 0.34
CA GLU A 645 30.63 -32.02 1.67
C GLU A 645 30.53 -33.43 2.30
N LYS A 646 30.95 -34.48 1.58
CA LYS A 646 30.74 -35.89 1.96
C LYS A 646 31.26 -36.25 3.35
N GLU A 647 32.43 -35.75 3.75
CA GLU A 647 32.99 -36.01 5.09
C GLU A 647 32.15 -35.35 6.20
N SER A 648 31.68 -34.13 5.97
CA SER A 648 30.80 -33.41 6.90
C SER A 648 29.46 -34.13 7.03
N ALA A 649 28.88 -34.55 5.90
CA ALA A 649 27.62 -35.29 5.87
C ALA A 649 27.67 -36.57 6.71
N LEU A 650 28.74 -37.38 6.57
CA LEU A 650 28.91 -38.61 7.34
C LEU A 650 29.07 -38.37 8.84
N LYS A 651 29.68 -37.25 9.26
CA LYS A 651 29.80 -36.84 10.67
C LYS A 651 28.47 -36.39 11.24
N SER A 652 27.73 -35.54 10.51
CA SER A 652 26.36 -35.14 10.89
C SER A 652 25.47 -36.36 11.07
N LEU A 653 25.57 -37.33 10.16
CA LEU A 653 24.81 -38.57 10.22
C LEU A 653 25.16 -39.44 11.44
N GLU A 654 26.45 -39.58 11.77
CA GLU A 654 26.91 -40.28 12.98
C GLU A 654 26.38 -39.62 14.26
N GLN A 655 26.40 -38.29 14.31
CA GLN A 655 25.87 -37.53 15.44
C GLN A 655 24.37 -37.78 15.63
N GLY A 656 23.57 -37.71 14.57
CA GLY A 656 22.13 -37.97 14.64
C GLY A 656 21.79 -39.43 14.95
N GLU A 657 22.54 -40.39 14.39
CA GLU A 657 22.34 -41.83 14.62
C GLU A 657 22.58 -42.21 16.09
N CYS A 658 23.48 -41.51 16.79
CA CYS A 658 23.73 -41.70 18.23
C CYS A 658 22.58 -41.25 19.14
N LEU A 659 21.61 -40.51 18.61
CA LEU A 659 20.48 -39.96 19.36
C LEU A 659 19.18 -40.80 19.24
N VAL A 660 19.16 -41.82 18.37
CA VAL A 660 17.98 -42.67 18.10
C VAL A 660 18.22 -44.11 18.51
N GLU A 661 17.14 -44.85 18.81
CA GLU A 661 17.23 -46.29 19.06
C GLU A 661 17.53 -47.08 17.77
N TYR A 662 18.04 -48.31 17.90
CA TYR A 662 18.48 -49.12 16.75
C TYR A 662 17.37 -49.34 15.70
N ASP A 663 16.14 -49.53 16.17
CA ASP A 663 14.97 -49.78 15.32
C ASP A 663 14.50 -48.51 14.59
N GLU A 664 14.84 -47.32 15.09
CA GLU A 664 14.52 -46.01 14.48
C GLU A 664 15.66 -45.50 13.57
N ALA A 665 16.85 -46.09 13.69
CA ALA A 665 18.04 -45.69 12.92
C ALA A 665 18.06 -46.22 11.45
N HIS A 666 16.96 -46.78 10.93
CA HIS A 666 16.91 -47.29 9.55
C HIS A 666 17.24 -46.21 8.51
N GLU A 667 16.59 -45.05 8.59
CA GLU A 667 16.79 -43.96 7.62
C GLU A 667 18.24 -43.44 7.64
N PHE A 668 18.88 -43.42 8.81
CA PHE A 668 20.31 -43.07 8.95
C PHE A 668 21.22 -44.06 8.23
N ARG A 669 20.96 -45.38 8.39
CA ARG A 669 21.76 -46.42 7.74
C ARG A 669 21.62 -46.36 6.21
N THR A 670 20.39 -46.19 5.73
CA THR A 670 20.12 -46.12 4.29
C THR A 670 20.74 -44.86 3.68
N LEU A 671 20.58 -43.70 4.32
CA LEU A 671 21.21 -42.46 3.87
C LEU A 671 22.75 -42.57 3.85
N ARG A 672 23.35 -43.30 4.80
CA ARG A 672 24.80 -43.55 4.80
C ARG A 672 25.25 -44.26 3.52
N GLU A 673 24.52 -45.27 3.09
CA GLU A 673 24.82 -45.98 1.85
C GLU A 673 24.71 -45.07 0.62
N ASP A 674 23.68 -44.23 0.59
CA ASP A 674 23.41 -43.33 -0.53
C ASP A 674 24.47 -42.22 -0.63
N ILE A 675 24.87 -41.64 0.49
CA ILE A 675 26.01 -40.70 0.55
C ILE A 675 27.29 -41.39 0.05
N LEU A 676 27.54 -42.64 0.46
CA LEU A 676 28.74 -43.38 0.02
C LEU A 676 28.73 -43.66 -1.49
N LYS A 677 27.54 -43.85 -2.08
CA LYS A 677 27.32 -44.09 -3.51
C LYS A 677 27.17 -42.79 -4.34
N ASP A 678 27.31 -41.62 -3.72
CA ASP A 678 27.13 -40.31 -4.37
C ASP A 678 25.73 -40.17 -5.01
N ALA A 679 24.69 -40.61 -4.28
CA ALA A 679 23.31 -40.50 -4.70
C ALA A 679 22.84 -39.04 -4.81
N THR A 680 21.85 -38.78 -5.67
CA THR A 680 21.26 -37.44 -5.84
C THR A 680 20.40 -37.07 -4.63
N ILE A 681 20.09 -35.77 -4.48
CA ILE A 681 19.27 -35.30 -3.36
C ILE A 681 17.84 -35.85 -3.41
N GLU A 682 17.27 -36.02 -4.61
CA GLU A 682 15.98 -36.67 -4.82
C GLU A 682 16.02 -38.09 -4.28
N LYS A 683 17.09 -38.84 -4.58
CA LYS A 683 17.24 -40.21 -4.11
C LYS A 683 17.34 -40.28 -2.59
N MET A 684 18.13 -39.38 -1.99
CA MET A 684 18.27 -39.28 -0.52
C MET A 684 16.98 -38.83 0.19
N MET A 685 16.12 -38.06 -0.47
CA MET A 685 14.82 -37.63 0.06
C MET A 685 13.70 -38.65 -0.18
N PHE A 686 13.93 -39.69 -0.99
CA PHE A 686 12.92 -40.67 -1.38
C PHE A 686 12.65 -41.78 -0.35
N HIS A 687 13.45 -41.86 0.72
CA HIS A 687 13.33 -42.91 1.72
C HIS A 687 12.13 -42.73 2.65
N LEU A 688 11.51 -43.85 3.02
CA LEU A 688 10.49 -43.89 4.06
C LEU A 688 11.07 -44.24 5.43
N ILE A 689 10.35 -43.85 6.48
CA ILE A 689 10.73 -44.04 7.89
C ILE A 689 10.80 -45.55 8.24
N SER A 690 9.91 -46.37 7.69
CA SER A 690 9.79 -47.81 7.96
C SER A 690 10.64 -48.65 6.98
N GLU A 691 11.47 -49.55 7.51
CA GLU A 691 12.31 -50.46 6.71
C GLU A 691 11.49 -51.38 5.79
N GLU A 692 10.30 -51.80 6.22
CA GLU A 692 9.41 -52.65 5.42
C GLU A 692 8.84 -51.88 4.22
N ASP A 693 8.42 -50.63 4.44
CA ASP A 693 7.85 -49.77 3.42
C ASP A 693 8.93 -49.28 2.43
N ASP A 694 10.11 -48.93 2.93
CA ASP A 694 11.26 -48.51 2.13
C ASP A 694 11.80 -49.65 1.25
N LYS A 695 11.75 -50.92 1.70
CA LYS A 695 12.08 -52.10 0.87
C LYS A 695 11.06 -52.30 -0.26
N ASN A 696 9.78 -52.06 0.01
CA ASN A 696 8.72 -52.18 -1.00
C ASN A 696 8.90 -51.15 -2.12
N ILE A 697 9.37 -49.93 -1.78
CA ILE A 697 9.59 -48.84 -2.73
C ILE A 697 10.94 -48.96 -3.48
N ASN A 698 12.04 -49.28 -2.80
CA ASN A 698 13.38 -49.39 -3.41
C ASN A 698 13.51 -50.50 -4.47
N SER A 699 12.57 -51.46 -4.50
CA SER A 699 12.50 -52.48 -5.54
C SER A 699 12.07 -51.91 -6.92
N LEU A 700 11.52 -50.70 -6.96
CA LEU A 700 11.05 -50.00 -8.16
C LEU A 700 12.19 -49.10 -8.69
N LYS A 701 12.96 -49.62 -9.66
CA LYS A 701 13.98 -48.84 -10.36
C LYS A 701 13.34 -47.97 -11.44
N CYS A 702 13.63 -46.66 -11.37
CA CYS A 702 13.36 -45.65 -12.41
C CYS A 702 11.89 -45.27 -12.58
N ALA A 703 11.67 -44.02 -12.99
CA ALA A 703 10.39 -43.30 -13.05
C ALA A 703 9.25 -44.00 -13.83
N GLU A 704 9.52 -45.08 -14.56
CA GLU A 704 8.52 -45.84 -15.32
C GLU A 704 7.89 -47.00 -14.52
N GLY A 705 8.33 -47.25 -13.28
CA GLY A 705 7.94 -48.42 -12.48
C GLY A 705 6.85 -48.23 -11.42
N PHE A 706 6.31 -47.02 -11.20
CA PHE A 706 5.48 -46.74 -10.02
C PHE A 706 4.00 -47.17 -10.12
N ALA A 707 3.58 -47.75 -11.24
CA ALA A 707 2.17 -47.95 -11.59
C ALA A 707 1.34 -48.83 -10.62
N GLY A 708 1.94 -49.41 -9.58
CA GLY A 708 1.24 -50.25 -8.58
C GLY A 708 1.53 -49.95 -7.10
N ASN A 709 2.27 -48.89 -6.77
CA ASN A 709 2.56 -48.52 -5.36
C ASN A 709 2.25 -47.04 -5.11
N GLU A 710 1.18 -46.77 -4.36
CA GLU A 710 0.65 -45.44 -4.09
C GLU A 710 1.59 -44.59 -3.22
N ALA A 711 2.21 -45.18 -2.20
CA ALA A 711 3.19 -44.50 -1.35
C ALA A 711 4.46 -44.09 -2.12
N ALA A 712 4.89 -44.90 -3.09
CA ALA A 712 6.02 -44.55 -3.96
C ALA A 712 5.70 -43.37 -4.89
N LYS A 713 4.46 -43.28 -5.38
CA LYS A 713 3.99 -42.15 -6.19
C LYS A 713 3.92 -40.88 -5.34
N GLU A 714 3.33 -40.96 -4.16
CA GLU A 714 3.23 -39.83 -3.24
C GLU A 714 4.61 -39.28 -2.87
N GLN A 715 5.58 -40.16 -2.59
CA GLN A 715 6.95 -39.75 -2.27
C GLN A 715 7.68 -39.15 -3.49
N TYR A 716 7.39 -39.63 -4.69
CA TYR A 716 7.93 -39.07 -5.93
C TYR A 716 7.41 -37.65 -6.16
N GLU A 717 6.11 -37.43 -5.99
CA GLU A 717 5.49 -36.11 -6.14
C GLU A 717 6.10 -35.08 -5.19
N LYS A 718 6.42 -35.47 -3.95
CA LYS A 718 7.09 -34.62 -2.95
C LYS A 718 8.53 -34.25 -3.30
N THR A 719 9.23 -35.08 -4.05
CA THR A 719 10.70 -34.97 -4.25
C THR A 719 11.13 -34.64 -5.67
N LYS A 720 10.22 -34.66 -6.65
CA LYS A 720 10.60 -34.44 -8.05
C LYS A 720 11.02 -33.00 -8.34
N TYR A 721 10.57 -31.99 -7.58
CA TYR A 721 10.84 -30.58 -7.87
C TYR A 721 12.09 -30.00 -7.16
N LEU A 722 12.97 -30.84 -6.62
CA LEU A 722 14.13 -30.41 -5.82
C LEU A 722 15.22 -29.70 -6.64
N THR A 723 15.51 -30.17 -7.84
CA THR A 723 16.57 -29.63 -8.72
C THR A 723 16.04 -29.31 -10.10
N ILE A 724 16.77 -28.57 -10.93
CA ILE A 724 16.38 -28.34 -12.33
C ILE A 724 16.67 -29.61 -13.14
N ASP A 725 15.69 -30.08 -13.88
CA ASP A 725 15.91 -31.07 -14.95
C ASP A 725 16.32 -30.32 -16.22
N GLU A 726 17.61 -30.31 -16.54
CA GLU A 726 18.16 -29.56 -17.69
C GLU A 726 17.56 -30.03 -19.03
N GLU A 727 17.37 -31.34 -19.22
CA GLU A 727 16.76 -31.89 -20.44
C GLU A 727 15.28 -31.52 -20.50
N GLY A 728 14.58 -31.64 -19.36
CA GLY A 728 13.20 -31.20 -19.22
C GLY A 728 13.04 -29.71 -19.50
N MET A 729 13.91 -28.85 -18.95
CA MET A 729 13.92 -27.40 -19.16
C MET A 729 14.11 -27.04 -20.64
N GLU A 730 15.04 -27.72 -21.33
CA GLU A 730 15.26 -27.54 -22.76
C GLU A 730 14.03 -28.01 -23.58
N GLU A 731 13.42 -29.14 -23.21
CA GLU A 731 12.17 -29.63 -23.83
C GLU A 731 11.03 -28.62 -23.66
N ARG A 732 10.81 -28.08 -22.44
CA ARG A 732 9.73 -27.10 -22.18
C ARG A 732 9.98 -25.79 -22.89
N ARG A 733 11.23 -25.33 -22.95
CA ARG A 733 11.59 -24.16 -23.76
C ARG A 733 11.31 -24.39 -25.24
N TYR A 734 11.57 -25.59 -25.75
CA TYR A 734 11.30 -25.94 -27.15
C TYR A 734 9.80 -25.95 -27.49
N ILE A 735 8.93 -26.35 -26.55
CA ILE A 735 7.46 -26.32 -26.73
C ILE A 735 6.98 -24.91 -27.15
N PHE A 736 7.58 -23.86 -26.59
CA PHE A 736 7.23 -22.46 -26.90
C PHE A 736 8.15 -21.80 -27.93
N ASN A 737 9.20 -22.52 -28.37
CA ASN A 737 10.17 -22.20 -29.42
C ASN A 737 10.78 -20.78 -29.35
N ASP A 738 10.15 -19.81 -30.03
CA ASP A 738 10.61 -18.41 -30.18
C ASP A 738 10.20 -17.50 -29.01
N ALA A 739 9.58 -18.05 -27.97
CA ALA A 739 9.19 -17.29 -26.79
C ALA A 739 10.43 -16.87 -25.96
N SER A 740 10.42 -15.64 -25.47
CA SER A 740 11.34 -15.22 -24.41
C SER A 740 10.88 -15.83 -23.09
N LEU A 741 11.81 -16.40 -22.33
CA LEU A 741 11.54 -17.04 -21.04
C LEU A 741 12.14 -16.16 -19.93
N ARG A 742 11.30 -15.79 -18.97
CA ARG A 742 11.68 -15.14 -17.72
C ARG A 742 11.23 -16.02 -16.55
N THR A 743 12.08 -16.12 -15.54
CA THR A 743 11.80 -16.92 -14.35
C THR A 743 12.06 -16.10 -13.10
N GLY A 744 11.24 -16.30 -12.08
CA GLY A 744 11.48 -15.85 -10.71
C GLY A 744 11.23 -17.01 -9.73
N ASP A 745 11.37 -16.72 -8.43
CA ASP A 745 11.26 -17.73 -7.36
C ASP A 745 9.84 -18.29 -7.23
N THR A 746 8.83 -17.56 -7.74
CA THR A 746 7.41 -17.91 -7.64
C THR A 746 6.67 -17.79 -8.97
N PHE A 747 7.35 -17.52 -10.08
CA PHE A 747 6.69 -17.45 -11.38
C PHE A 747 7.59 -17.87 -12.56
N VAL A 748 6.93 -18.29 -13.63
CA VAL A 748 7.53 -18.41 -14.96
C VAL A 748 6.68 -17.65 -15.96
N CYS A 749 7.30 -16.77 -16.75
CA CYS A 749 6.65 -15.99 -17.79
C CYS A 749 7.30 -16.28 -19.13
N LEU A 750 6.48 -16.73 -20.08
CA LEU A 750 6.85 -16.95 -21.46
C LEU A 750 6.17 -15.89 -22.32
N THR A 751 6.92 -15.24 -23.20
CA THR A 751 6.37 -14.15 -24.01
C THR A 751 6.70 -14.34 -25.48
N LYS A 752 5.69 -14.25 -26.36
CA LYS A 752 5.83 -14.52 -27.80
C LYS A 752 4.96 -13.59 -28.62
N ILE A 753 5.42 -13.23 -29.81
CA ILE A 753 4.63 -12.46 -30.79
C ILE A 753 3.77 -13.43 -31.60
N LEU A 754 2.45 -13.21 -31.61
CA LEU A 754 1.50 -14.01 -32.40
C LEU A 754 1.57 -13.62 -33.88
N LYS A 755 1.60 -14.61 -34.78
CA LYS A 755 1.75 -14.36 -36.23
C LYS A 755 0.52 -13.69 -36.84
N GLU A 756 -0.65 -13.97 -36.29
CA GLU A 756 -1.95 -13.53 -36.79
C GLU A 756 -2.24 -12.08 -36.43
N THR A 757 -1.79 -11.63 -35.26
CA THR A 757 -2.06 -10.29 -34.73
C THR A 757 -0.85 -9.37 -34.77
N GLU A 758 0.37 -9.92 -34.92
CA GLU A 758 1.64 -9.22 -34.69
C GLU A 758 1.73 -8.56 -33.30
N LYS A 759 0.93 -9.03 -32.33
CA LYS A 759 0.94 -8.57 -30.95
C LYS A 759 1.62 -9.58 -30.03
N GLU A 760 2.17 -9.07 -28.95
CA GLU A 760 2.74 -9.88 -27.89
C GLU A 760 1.63 -10.62 -27.13
N CYS A 761 1.90 -11.89 -26.81
CA CYS A 761 1.07 -12.73 -25.98
C CYS A 761 1.94 -13.37 -24.89
N TYR A 762 1.48 -13.32 -23.64
CA TYR A 762 2.20 -13.94 -22.52
C TYR A 762 1.52 -15.23 -22.05
N LEU A 763 2.32 -16.16 -21.55
CA LEU A 763 1.90 -17.25 -20.67
C LEU A 763 2.56 -17.02 -19.32
N TYR A 764 1.74 -16.65 -18.33
CA TYR A 764 2.17 -16.39 -16.97
C TYR A 764 1.76 -17.54 -16.05
N ILE A 765 2.75 -18.23 -15.50
CA ILE A 765 2.58 -19.36 -14.61
C ILE A 765 2.92 -18.91 -13.19
N ARG A 766 1.90 -18.71 -12.37
CA ARG A 766 2.00 -18.33 -10.95
C ARG A 766 2.36 -19.54 -10.07
N ASN A 767 3.00 -19.27 -8.94
CA ASN A 767 3.43 -20.26 -7.95
C ASN A 767 4.25 -21.40 -8.56
N VAL A 768 5.20 -21.10 -9.45
CA VAL A 768 6.07 -22.08 -10.10
C VAL A 768 7.48 -21.50 -10.23
N ASN A 769 8.49 -22.25 -9.78
CA ASN A 769 9.91 -21.90 -9.96
C ASN A 769 10.53 -22.67 -11.15
N PRO A 770 11.81 -22.42 -11.51
CA PRO A 770 12.47 -23.12 -12.62
C PRO A 770 12.49 -24.65 -12.48
N GLN A 771 12.69 -25.17 -11.27
CA GLN A 771 12.76 -26.60 -10.97
C GLN A 771 11.42 -27.30 -11.22
N TYR A 772 10.32 -26.62 -10.87
CA TYR A 772 8.95 -27.06 -11.12
C TYR A 772 8.64 -26.98 -12.61
N PHE A 773 8.91 -25.85 -13.25
CA PHE A 773 8.67 -25.65 -14.68
C PHE A 773 9.40 -26.67 -15.55
N SER A 774 10.64 -27.04 -15.20
CA SER A 774 11.41 -28.05 -15.95
C SER A 774 10.76 -29.44 -15.98
N LYS A 775 9.82 -29.72 -15.06
CA LYS A 775 9.13 -31.02 -14.92
C LYS A 775 7.61 -30.93 -15.08
N MET A 776 7.10 -29.74 -15.36
CA MET A 776 5.67 -29.51 -15.60
C MET A 776 5.20 -30.36 -16.79
N ASP A 777 3.93 -30.77 -16.76
CA ASP A 777 3.36 -31.70 -17.74
C ASP A 777 3.46 -31.13 -19.16
N LYS A 778 4.16 -31.86 -20.03
CA LYS A 778 4.47 -31.37 -21.37
C LYS A 778 3.24 -31.35 -22.28
N GLU A 779 2.29 -32.27 -22.12
CA GLU A 779 1.07 -32.26 -22.91
C GLU A 779 0.18 -31.06 -22.55
N VAL A 780 0.12 -30.69 -21.27
CA VAL A 780 -0.58 -29.46 -20.86
C VAL A 780 0.13 -28.22 -21.39
N LEU A 781 1.46 -28.13 -21.25
CA LEU A 781 2.23 -27.01 -21.81
C LEU A 781 2.11 -26.94 -23.33
N GLN A 782 2.11 -28.07 -24.03
CA GLN A 782 1.89 -28.13 -25.47
C GLN A 782 0.49 -27.66 -25.83
N PHE A 783 -0.51 -28.01 -25.04
CA PHE A 783 -1.87 -27.52 -25.22
C PHE A 783 -1.96 -25.99 -25.04
N LEU A 784 -1.34 -25.43 -23.99
CA LEU A 784 -1.28 -23.97 -23.79
C LEU A 784 -0.51 -23.28 -24.93
N ALA A 785 0.60 -23.87 -25.39
CA ALA A 785 1.33 -23.40 -26.57
C ALA A 785 0.47 -23.42 -27.83
N ASN A 786 -0.35 -24.46 -28.03
CA ASN A 786 -1.26 -24.55 -29.16
C ASN A 786 -2.35 -23.46 -29.11
N ILE A 787 -2.81 -23.04 -27.93
CA ILE A 787 -3.73 -21.88 -27.81
C ILE A 787 -3.03 -20.61 -28.34
N MET A 788 -1.76 -20.41 -28.02
CA MET A 788 -0.98 -19.28 -28.53
C MET A 788 -0.68 -19.40 -30.04
N GLU A 789 -0.72 -20.59 -30.63
CA GLU A 789 -0.41 -20.79 -32.06
C GLU A 789 -1.63 -20.95 -32.96
N ASP A 790 -2.81 -21.21 -32.40
CA ASP A 790 -4.03 -21.40 -33.17
C ASP A 790 -4.70 -20.06 -33.45
N SER A 791 -4.74 -19.71 -34.74
CA SER A 791 -5.42 -18.53 -35.28
C SER A 791 -6.86 -18.32 -34.77
N GLN A 792 -7.56 -19.40 -34.38
CA GLN A 792 -8.90 -19.31 -33.81
C GLN A 792 -8.90 -18.62 -32.44
N TRP A 793 -7.88 -18.84 -31.63
CA TRP A 793 -7.72 -18.20 -30.32
C TRP A 793 -7.13 -16.82 -30.44
N ALA A 794 -6.22 -16.60 -31.39
CA ALA A 794 -5.57 -15.31 -31.60
C ALA A 794 -6.55 -14.14 -31.82
N ILE A 795 -7.67 -14.39 -32.52
CA ILE A 795 -8.74 -13.41 -32.75
C ILE A 795 -10.12 -14.09 -32.73
N ARG A 796 -11.00 -13.66 -31.82
CA ARG A 796 -12.41 -14.08 -31.76
C ARG A 796 -13.33 -12.93 -32.15
N THR A 797 -14.52 -13.24 -32.67
CA THR A 797 -15.60 -12.26 -32.85
C THR A 797 -16.84 -12.80 -32.18
N LEU A 798 -17.39 -12.07 -31.22
CA LEU A 798 -18.52 -12.53 -30.42
C LEU A 798 -19.84 -11.92 -30.89
N SER A 799 -20.94 -12.37 -30.27
CA SER A 799 -22.31 -11.95 -30.62
C SER A 799 -22.59 -10.47 -30.35
N ASP A 800 -21.75 -9.82 -29.53
CA ASP A 800 -21.74 -8.37 -29.30
C ASP A 800 -21.14 -7.59 -30.48
N GLY A 801 -20.56 -8.28 -31.47
CA GLY A 801 -19.99 -7.68 -32.67
C GLY A 801 -18.54 -7.25 -32.54
N HIS A 802 -17.93 -7.39 -31.36
CA HIS A 802 -16.55 -7.00 -31.10
C HIS A 802 -15.56 -8.10 -31.43
N ARG A 803 -14.32 -7.69 -31.77
CA ARG A 803 -13.18 -8.62 -31.89
C ARG A 803 -12.41 -8.69 -30.58
N TYR A 804 -11.97 -9.88 -30.20
CA TYR A 804 -11.21 -10.15 -29.00
C TYR A 804 -9.87 -10.76 -29.41
N TYR A 805 -8.79 -10.08 -29.07
CA TYR A 805 -7.42 -10.49 -29.35
C TYR A 805 -6.86 -11.23 -28.15
N LEU A 806 -6.27 -12.41 -28.35
CA LEU A 806 -5.57 -13.09 -27.28
C LEU A 806 -4.38 -12.24 -26.82
N GLU A 807 -4.37 -11.89 -25.54
CA GLU A 807 -3.31 -11.14 -24.90
C GLU A 807 -2.47 -12.02 -23.98
N GLY A 808 -3.11 -12.96 -23.28
CA GLY A 808 -2.34 -13.79 -22.37
C GLY A 808 -3.09 -15.00 -21.88
N ILE A 809 -2.32 -15.88 -21.27
CA ILE A 809 -2.80 -17.05 -20.56
C ILE A 809 -2.19 -16.95 -19.16
N VAL A 810 -3.02 -16.94 -18.14
CA VAL A 810 -2.56 -17.01 -16.74
C VAL A 810 -2.87 -18.40 -16.24
N THR A 811 -1.92 -19.07 -15.61
CA THR A 811 -2.15 -20.39 -15.01
C THR A 811 -1.36 -20.54 -13.72
N ASN A 812 -1.62 -21.58 -12.96
CA ASN A 812 -0.83 -21.97 -11.79
C ASN A 812 -0.40 -23.45 -11.89
N SER A 813 0.21 -23.97 -10.83
CA SER A 813 0.69 -25.36 -10.77
C SER A 813 -0.46 -26.40 -10.82
N TRP A 814 -1.67 -26.02 -10.41
CA TRP A 814 -2.90 -26.81 -10.57
C TRP A 814 -3.60 -26.63 -11.93
N PHE A 815 -2.97 -25.89 -12.86
CA PHE A 815 -3.55 -25.58 -14.16
C PHE A 815 -4.93 -24.90 -14.11
N ARG A 816 -5.21 -24.11 -13.07
CA ARG A 816 -6.31 -23.15 -13.09
C ARG A 816 -5.95 -22.06 -14.07
N THR A 817 -6.44 -22.21 -15.30
CA THR A 817 -6.07 -21.36 -16.43
C THR A 817 -7.11 -20.29 -16.66
N GLY A 818 -6.72 -19.02 -16.61
CA GLY A 818 -7.45 -17.90 -17.17
C GLY A 818 -6.92 -17.57 -18.57
N VAL A 819 -7.81 -17.22 -19.49
CA VAL A 819 -7.42 -16.67 -20.79
C VAL A 819 -7.79 -15.20 -20.82
N VAL A 820 -6.81 -14.38 -21.12
CA VAL A 820 -6.92 -12.92 -21.16
C VAL A 820 -7.09 -12.50 -22.61
N PHE A 821 -8.23 -11.91 -22.90
CA PHE A 821 -8.49 -11.31 -24.19
C PHE A 821 -8.55 -9.80 -24.05
N ARG A 822 -7.95 -9.10 -25.01
CA ARG A 822 -8.16 -7.67 -25.22
C ARG A 822 -9.17 -7.48 -26.35
N ARG A 823 -10.33 -6.90 -26.06
CA ARG A 823 -11.35 -6.52 -27.05
C ARG A 823 -10.79 -5.45 -28.00
N ASP A 824 -11.46 -5.17 -29.12
CA ASP A 824 -10.95 -4.29 -30.17
C ASP A 824 -11.21 -2.81 -29.93
N ASP A 825 -12.19 -2.50 -29.07
CA ASP A 825 -12.15 -1.23 -28.35
C ASP A 825 -10.98 -1.27 -27.39
N GLY A 826 -10.77 -2.36 -26.65
CA GLY A 826 -9.60 -2.66 -25.82
C GLY A 826 -9.94 -3.38 -24.51
N ILE A 827 -11.23 -3.70 -24.25
CA ILE A 827 -11.71 -4.41 -23.03
C ILE A 827 -10.88 -5.62 -22.76
N GLU A 828 -9.99 -5.49 -21.79
CA GLU A 828 -9.41 -6.65 -21.17
C GLU A 828 -10.53 -7.39 -20.46
N VAL A 829 -10.86 -8.52 -21.03
CA VAL A 829 -11.78 -9.48 -20.46
C VAL A 829 -10.94 -10.68 -20.10
N MET A 830 -10.68 -10.83 -18.81
CA MET A 830 -10.17 -12.07 -18.28
C MET A 830 -11.34 -13.06 -18.19
N ILE A 831 -11.22 -14.17 -18.91
CA ILE A 831 -12.14 -15.29 -18.78
C ILE A 831 -11.47 -16.30 -17.87
N GLU A 832 -11.87 -16.32 -16.61
CA GLU A 832 -11.43 -17.33 -15.66
C GLU A 832 -12.14 -18.66 -15.98
N LEU A 833 -11.39 -19.72 -16.27
CA LEU A 833 -11.96 -21.02 -16.57
C LEU A 833 -12.07 -21.84 -15.27
N THR A 834 -13.07 -21.57 -14.45
CA THR A 834 -13.31 -22.29 -13.17
C THR A 834 -14.37 -23.39 -13.31
N GLU A 835 -14.30 -24.43 -12.46
CA GLU A 835 -15.32 -25.50 -12.39
C GLU A 835 -16.59 -25.08 -11.63
N GLU A 836 -16.50 -24.06 -10.78
CA GLU A 836 -17.62 -23.57 -9.97
C GLU A 836 -18.18 -22.29 -10.57
N ARG A 837 -19.49 -22.30 -10.91
CA ARG A 837 -20.25 -21.06 -11.06
C ARG A 837 -20.21 -20.31 -9.72
N GLN A 838 -19.31 -19.34 -9.59
CA GLN A 838 -19.54 -18.21 -8.70
C GLN A 838 -20.27 -17.15 -9.52
N ASP A 839 -21.45 -16.74 -9.01
CA ASP A 839 -22.21 -15.61 -9.57
C ASP A 839 -21.38 -14.33 -9.41
N PHE A 840 -20.60 -13.99 -10.43
CA PHE A 840 -20.14 -12.62 -10.63
C PHE A 840 -21.30 -11.80 -11.22
N SER A 841 -21.36 -10.53 -10.81
CA SER A 841 -22.39 -9.55 -11.15
C SER A 841 -22.76 -9.52 -12.65
N GLU A 842 -24.02 -9.22 -12.92
CA GLU A 842 -24.78 -9.47 -14.15
C GLU A 842 -24.28 -8.91 -15.51
N GLU A 843 -23.06 -8.40 -15.65
CA GLU A 843 -22.58 -7.85 -16.93
C GLU A 843 -21.53 -8.74 -17.62
N ILE A 844 -22.07 -9.55 -18.52
CA ILE A 844 -21.49 -10.26 -19.67
C ILE A 844 -21.76 -11.76 -19.56
N LYS A 845 -22.93 -12.16 -20.05
CA LYS A 845 -23.22 -13.56 -20.38
C LYS A 845 -22.44 -13.95 -21.63
N LEU A 846 -21.18 -14.35 -21.44
CA LEU A 846 -20.37 -15.06 -22.43
C LEU A 846 -20.88 -16.51 -22.59
N GLU A 847 -22.12 -16.64 -23.07
CA GLU A 847 -22.69 -17.92 -23.45
C GLU A 847 -21.89 -18.47 -24.65
N GLU A 848 -21.16 -19.57 -24.43
CA GLU A 848 -20.40 -20.39 -25.40
C GLU A 848 -18.88 -20.20 -25.56
N ILE A 849 -18.17 -19.40 -24.75
CA ILE A 849 -16.69 -19.48 -24.69
C ILE A 849 -16.25 -20.57 -23.69
N ASP A 850 -16.55 -21.78 -24.14
CA ASP A 850 -16.04 -23.11 -23.83
C ASP A 850 -15.31 -23.39 -22.49
N LEU A 851 -16.11 -23.94 -21.58
CA LEU A 851 -15.79 -25.05 -20.66
C LEU A 851 -14.84 -26.13 -21.26
N ARG A 852 -14.66 -26.21 -22.59
CA ARG A 852 -13.82 -27.22 -23.27
C ARG A 852 -12.32 -27.07 -23.00
N ILE A 853 -11.78 -25.88 -22.71
CA ILE A 853 -10.35 -25.76 -22.35
C ILE A 853 -10.10 -26.41 -20.99
N ALA A 854 -10.82 -25.97 -19.95
CA ALA A 854 -10.72 -26.58 -18.62
C ALA A 854 -11.02 -28.08 -18.67
N MET A 855 -12.07 -28.49 -19.40
CA MET A 855 -12.37 -29.90 -19.62
C MET A 855 -11.30 -30.65 -20.42
N LYS A 856 -10.55 -30.00 -21.34
CA LYS A 856 -9.51 -30.67 -22.14
C LYS A 856 -8.18 -30.77 -21.39
N VAL A 857 -7.81 -29.74 -20.62
CA VAL A 857 -6.70 -29.83 -19.66
C VAL A 857 -7.00 -30.93 -18.65
N ARG A 858 -8.23 -30.96 -18.12
CA ARG A 858 -8.71 -32.03 -17.26
C ARG A 858 -8.75 -33.39 -17.96
N GLU A 859 -9.22 -33.51 -19.20
CA GLU A 859 -9.20 -34.76 -19.97
C GLU A 859 -7.77 -35.24 -20.19
N ILE A 860 -6.81 -34.34 -20.49
CA ILE A 860 -5.39 -34.68 -20.61
C ILE A 860 -4.82 -35.18 -19.27
N LEU A 861 -5.19 -34.53 -18.16
CA LEU A 861 -4.77 -34.94 -16.81
C LEU A 861 -5.45 -36.26 -16.38
N GLU A 862 -6.76 -36.41 -16.57
CA GLU A 862 -7.56 -37.60 -16.24
C GLU A 862 -7.26 -38.83 -17.14
N GLU A 863 -6.87 -38.62 -18.40
CA GLU A 863 -6.42 -39.71 -19.29
C GLU A 863 -5.05 -40.27 -18.85
N LYS A 864 -4.24 -39.46 -18.16
CA LYS A 864 -2.90 -39.84 -17.66
C LYS A 864 -2.93 -40.32 -16.22
N GLU A 865 -3.81 -39.77 -15.42
CA GLU A 865 -3.94 -40.02 -14.01
C GLU A 865 -5.32 -40.57 -13.72
N ASN A 866 -5.35 -41.82 -13.25
CA ASN A 866 -6.51 -42.44 -12.63
C ASN A 866 -6.75 -41.79 -11.24
N ILE A 867 -6.75 -40.46 -11.15
CA ILE A 867 -6.83 -39.68 -9.92
C ILE A 867 -8.24 -39.13 -9.79
N LYS A 868 -9.00 -39.80 -8.93
CA LYS A 868 -10.11 -39.21 -8.18
C LYS A 868 -9.51 -38.51 -6.97
N GLN A 869 -9.46 -37.18 -6.98
CA GLN A 869 -9.80 -36.34 -5.82
C GLN A 869 -9.89 -34.89 -6.25
#